data_AF-A0A5B8U072-F1
#
_entry.id   AF-A0A5B8U072-F1
#
_cell.length_a   1.000
_cell.length_b   1.000
_cell.length_c   1.000
_cell.angle_alpha   90.00
_cell.angle_beta   90.00
_cell.angle_gamma   90.00
#
_symmetry.space_group_name_H-M   'P 1'
#
loop_
_entity.id
_entity.type
_entity.pdbx_description
1 polymer ?
#
loop_
_entity_poly.entity_id
_entity_poly.type
_entity_poly.pdbx_seq_one_letter_code
_entity_poly.pdbx_strand_id
1 'polypeptide(L)'
;MLESVLIANRGEIAVRVITTARRLGVRTIAVFSDADAGAPHVRLADQAVRLGGPAATESYLSIERVLEAATGTGAESVHPGYGFLSENAAFARACADRRITFIGPPAEAMERLGDKVRAKQAAREAGVPVLPGLQRPGLTDTEIVEFARTAGALPLMVKAAAGGGGRGMRVVQRAEDLPDALAAARREAAAGFGDDTLFVEQYVPRSRHIEVQVLADAHGGVIHLGERECSLQRRHQKVVEESPSPFITPAVRGRLGAAAVALFRQAGYVGAGTAEFIMPADEHDAFYFLEVNARLQVEHPVTELVTGLDLVEQQLRIASGEPLAFDQAGVRLHGHAIEARICAEDAASGFLPATGTVLHYREPSGTGVRVDSGIARGTEVTTLYDSLLAKVITHAADRDRALARMSRALGESQILGVETNNGFLGRLLALPEVRAGELDTGIIERGTLAGEPTAGGRRGAGIAAALIEVLLLHESAVGADPWQALVGWRVEGPTPTELRLLGSRAKEPVRIAVHGTPGAAQVDADGQTVAASVQRVDEHRFAVTVDGRRSVIGHAARGTTRWIADGGEAFMFAVVEPTVAGADATPAGALEAPMPGTVLSVHVAEGDQVAEGDVLIVLESMKMELSLTAPADAVVAAMRVIGGQSVRQGELVAELVVGLVVGEVS
;
A
#
# COMPACT_ATOMS: atom_id res chain seq x y z
N MET A 1 20.25 21.13 -19.59
CA MET A 1 19.73 19.98 -18.83
C MET A 1 20.84 19.48 -17.92
N LEU A 2 20.51 19.18 -16.66
CA LEU A 2 21.43 18.59 -15.68
C LEU A 2 22.06 17.29 -16.22
N GLU A 3 23.34 17.06 -15.97
CA GLU A 3 24.09 15.92 -16.51
C GLU A 3 24.01 14.69 -15.61
N SER A 4 23.75 14.87 -14.30
CA SER A 4 23.63 13.76 -13.36
C SER A 4 22.62 14.00 -12.26
N VAL A 5 21.99 12.91 -11.82
CA VAL A 5 20.99 12.90 -10.75
C VAL A 5 21.23 11.75 -9.79
N LEU A 6 21.32 12.07 -8.51
CA LEU A 6 21.22 11.09 -7.43
C LEU A 6 19.76 10.93 -7.02
N ILE A 7 19.29 9.69 -6.95
CA ILE A 7 17.92 9.37 -6.56
C ILE A 7 17.92 9.02 -5.07
N ALA A 8 17.47 9.96 -4.23
CA ALA A 8 17.43 9.79 -2.78
C ALA A 8 16.20 9.00 -2.32
N ASN A 9 15.97 7.84 -2.93
CA ASN A 9 14.83 6.97 -2.68
C ASN A 9 15.12 5.52 -3.11
N ARG A 10 14.14 4.63 -2.92
CA ARG A 10 14.21 3.19 -3.22
C ARG A 10 12.96 2.71 -3.95
N GLY A 11 12.90 1.41 -4.23
CA GLY A 11 11.69 0.75 -4.72
C GLY A 11 11.25 1.27 -6.10
N GLU A 12 9.94 1.25 -6.34
CA GLU A 12 9.38 1.56 -7.66
C GLU A 12 9.69 2.99 -8.10
N ILE A 13 9.62 3.97 -7.19
CA ILE A 13 9.86 5.37 -7.55
C ILE A 13 11.31 5.62 -7.98
N ALA A 14 12.26 4.90 -7.39
CA ALA A 14 13.64 5.01 -7.83
C ALA A 14 13.81 4.44 -9.25
N VAL A 15 13.18 3.30 -9.54
CA VAL A 15 13.13 2.72 -10.89
C VAL A 15 12.47 3.69 -11.88
N ARG A 16 11.33 4.28 -11.51
CA ARG A 16 10.57 5.27 -12.29
C ARG A 16 11.42 6.47 -12.66
N VAL A 17 12.15 7.05 -11.71
CA VAL A 17 13.00 8.22 -11.94
C VAL A 17 14.21 7.87 -12.80
N ILE A 18 14.91 6.77 -12.47
CA ILE A 18 16.07 6.30 -13.24
C ILE A 18 15.68 6.03 -14.69
N THR A 19 14.53 5.41 -14.95
CA THR A 19 14.06 5.10 -16.30
C THR A 19 13.91 6.36 -17.16
N THR A 20 13.31 7.42 -16.62
CA THR A 20 13.20 8.70 -17.34
C THR A 20 14.55 9.40 -17.50
N ALA A 21 15.35 9.45 -16.44
CA ALA A 21 16.68 10.09 -16.50
C ALA A 21 17.58 9.42 -17.56
N ARG A 22 17.62 8.09 -17.62
CA ARG A 22 18.35 7.33 -18.66
C ARG A 22 17.83 7.62 -20.07
N ARG A 23 16.51 7.70 -20.26
CA ARG A 23 15.91 8.07 -21.56
C ARG A 23 16.37 9.44 -22.04
N LEU A 24 16.56 10.38 -21.11
CA LEU A 24 17.03 11.75 -21.38
C LEU A 24 18.56 11.87 -21.47
N GLY A 25 19.31 10.77 -21.24
CA GLY A 25 20.77 10.78 -21.25
C GLY A 25 21.42 11.37 -20.00
N VAL A 26 20.68 11.49 -18.89
CA VAL A 26 21.18 11.96 -17.59
C VAL A 26 21.80 10.79 -16.83
N ARG A 27 23.03 10.95 -16.34
CA ARG A 27 23.73 9.93 -15.54
C ARG A 27 22.99 9.68 -14.22
N THR A 28 22.71 8.42 -13.91
CA THR A 28 21.89 8.03 -12.76
C THR A 28 22.72 7.43 -11.63
N ILE A 29 22.51 7.94 -10.41
CA ILE A 29 23.13 7.42 -9.19
C ILE A 29 22.04 6.98 -8.21
N ALA A 30 21.97 5.68 -7.90
CA ALA A 30 21.11 5.16 -6.85
C ALA A 30 21.82 5.23 -5.49
N VAL A 31 21.04 5.34 -4.42
CA VAL A 31 21.50 5.06 -3.05
C VAL A 31 20.78 3.84 -2.50
N PHE A 32 21.42 3.11 -1.59
CA PHE A 32 20.83 1.91 -0.99
C PHE A 32 21.25 1.65 0.45
N SER A 33 20.35 1.04 1.23
CA SER A 33 20.65 0.44 2.53
C SER A 33 21.16 -1.00 2.34
N ASP A 34 21.71 -1.61 3.40
CA ASP A 34 22.12 -3.02 3.36
C ASP A 34 20.99 -3.98 2.92
N ALA A 35 19.73 -3.68 3.29
CA ALA A 35 18.58 -4.48 2.90
C ALA A 35 18.26 -4.41 1.39
N ASP A 36 18.69 -3.34 0.71
CA ASP A 36 18.39 -3.07 -0.70
C ASP A 36 19.55 -3.36 -1.65
N ALA A 37 20.65 -3.97 -1.19
CA ALA A 37 21.82 -4.24 -2.02
C ALA A 37 21.48 -5.02 -3.32
N GLY A 38 20.46 -5.87 -3.26
CA GLY A 38 19.92 -6.62 -4.39
C GLY A 38 18.63 -6.04 -5.01
N ALA A 39 18.28 -4.78 -4.76
CA ALA A 39 17.04 -4.20 -5.28
C ALA A 39 17.13 -3.80 -6.77
N PRO A 40 16.00 -3.76 -7.51
CA PRO A 40 16.00 -3.38 -8.93
C PRO A 40 16.60 -2.01 -9.23
N HIS A 41 16.34 -0.99 -8.40
CA HIS A 41 16.86 0.36 -8.64
C HIS A 41 18.40 0.45 -8.55
N VAL A 42 19.00 -0.38 -7.67
CA VAL A 42 20.46 -0.49 -7.54
C VAL A 42 21.10 -1.06 -8.80
N ARG A 43 20.47 -2.07 -9.41
CA ARG A 43 20.96 -2.67 -10.66
C ARG A 43 20.73 -1.78 -11.89
N LEU A 44 19.71 -0.93 -11.85
CA LEU A 44 19.30 -0.12 -12.99
C LEU A 44 20.13 1.16 -13.15
N ALA A 45 20.58 1.74 -12.05
CA ALA A 45 21.39 2.96 -12.06
C ALA A 45 22.79 2.72 -12.65
N ASP A 46 23.40 3.77 -13.18
CA ASP A 46 24.77 3.70 -13.73
C ASP A 46 25.82 3.56 -12.62
N GLN A 47 25.51 4.08 -11.43
CA GLN A 47 26.29 3.94 -10.20
C GLN A 47 25.35 3.75 -9.00
N ALA A 48 25.80 3.06 -7.96
CA ALA A 48 25.06 2.94 -6.71
C ALA A 48 25.97 3.14 -5.49
N VAL A 49 25.47 3.80 -4.45
CA VAL A 49 26.21 4.09 -3.20
C VAL A 49 25.46 3.56 -1.99
N ARG A 50 26.19 2.83 -1.13
CA ARG A 50 25.67 2.33 0.14
C ARG A 50 25.58 3.47 1.16
N LEU A 51 24.41 3.66 1.79
CA LEU A 51 24.21 4.63 2.86
C LEU A 51 24.54 4.07 4.24
N GLY A 52 24.20 2.80 4.50
CA GLY A 52 24.37 2.21 5.83
C GLY A 52 23.47 1.02 6.09
N GLY A 53 23.11 0.87 7.36
CA GLY A 53 22.26 -0.21 7.86
C GLY A 53 20.85 -0.23 7.28
N PRO A 54 20.07 -1.26 7.62
CA PRO A 54 18.74 -1.51 7.03
C PRO A 54 17.69 -0.47 7.44
N ALA A 55 17.79 0.12 8.64
CA ALA A 55 16.81 1.08 9.12
C ALA A 55 16.83 2.37 8.29
N ALA A 56 15.66 2.91 7.94
CA ALA A 56 15.56 4.14 7.15
C ALA A 56 16.21 5.34 7.84
N THR A 57 16.09 5.43 9.17
CA THR A 57 16.71 6.47 10.03
C THR A 57 18.24 6.46 9.97
N GLU A 58 18.84 5.30 9.73
CA GLU A 58 20.29 5.12 9.58
C GLU A 58 20.76 5.23 8.11
N SER A 59 19.82 5.30 7.16
CA SER A 59 20.07 5.28 5.71
C SER A 59 19.31 6.38 4.97
N TYR A 60 18.16 6.08 4.37
CA TYR A 60 17.42 6.99 3.46
C TYR A 60 16.95 8.30 4.09
N LEU A 61 16.76 8.35 5.41
CA LEU A 61 16.40 9.56 6.16
C LEU A 61 17.63 10.35 6.66
N SER A 62 18.84 9.84 6.45
CA SER A 62 20.07 10.52 6.86
C SER A 62 20.50 11.55 5.80
N ILE A 63 20.14 12.82 6.03
CA ILE A 63 20.53 13.96 5.20
C ILE A 63 22.05 13.95 4.94
N GLU A 64 22.84 13.75 5.98
CA GLU A 64 24.30 13.73 5.90
C GLU A 64 24.81 12.69 4.91
N ARG A 65 24.40 11.42 5.07
CA ARG A 65 24.83 10.30 4.22
C ARG A 65 24.40 10.47 2.76
N VAL A 66 23.16 10.94 2.54
CA VAL A 66 22.65 11.17 1.18
C VAL A 66 23.47 12.27 0.49
N LEU A 67 23.77 13.36 1.18
CA LEU A 67 24.57 14.44 0.62
C LEU A 67 26.05 14.06 0.47
N GLU A 68 26.60 13.22 1.35
CA GLU A 68 27.95 12.65 1.17
C GLU A 68 28.03 11.77 -0.06
N ALA A 69 27.01 10.92 -0.28
CA ALA A 69 26.91 10.11 -1.50
C ALA A 69 26.80 10.99 -2.75
N ALA A 70 26.02 12.07 -2.72
CA ALA A 70 25.88 13.01 -3.82
C ALA A 70 27.22 13.70 -4.13
N THR A 71 27.89 14.26 -3.12
CA THR A 71 29.20 14.90 -3.28
C THR A 71 30.27 13.91 -3.77
N GLY A 72 30.34 12.72 -3.16
CA GLY A 72 31.35 11.70 -3.48
C GLY A 72 31.22 11.12 -4.91
N THR A 73 30.03 11.18 -5.49
CA THR A 73 29.77 10.73 -6.88
C THR A 73 29.75 11.86 -7.91
N GLY A 74 29.88 13.12 -7.44
CA GLY A 74 29.77 14.31 -8.27
C GLY A 74 28.38 14.48 -8.89
N ALA A 75 27.31 14.13 -8.15
CA ALA A 75 25.95 14.36 -8.60
C ALA A 75 25.65 15.87 -8.62
N GLU A 76 25.14 16.38 -9.74
CA GLU A 76 24.73 17.79 -9.86
C GLU A 76 23.39 18.07 -9.18
N SER A 77 22.56 17.03 -9.06
CA SER A 77 21.20 17.15 -8.56
C SER A 77 20.77 15.94 -7.74
N VAL A 78 19.76 16.14 -6.91
CA VAL A 78 19.08 15.08 -6.16
C VAL A 78 17.60 15.09 -6.49
N HIS A 79 17.07 13.94 -6.91
CA HIS A 79 15.65 13.70 -7.01
C HIS A 79 15.18 12.91 -5.78
N PRO A 80 14.31 13.46 -4.93
CA PRO A 80 13.89 12.79 -3.71
C PRO A 80 12.78 11.76 -3.93
N GLY A 81 12.10 11.79 -5.08
CA GLY A 81 10.91 10.95 -5.31
C GLY A 81 9.76 11.42 -4.41
N TYR A 82 9.20 10.51 -3.63
CA TYR A 82 8.17 10.79 -2.64
C TYR A 82 8.45 10.06 -1.32
N GLY A 83 7.92 10.56 -0.21
CA GLY A 83 8.29 10.07 1.12
C GLY A 83 9.76 10.36 1.45
N PHE A 84 10.27 9.76 2.53
CA PHE A 84 11.61 10.03 3.06
C PHE A 84 11.90 11.53 3.18
N LEU A 85 12.87 12.05 2.42
CA LEU A 85 13.33 13.44 2.49
C LEU A 85 12.63 14.36 1.47
N SER A 86 11.62 13.89 0.73
CA SER A 86 10.99 14.67 -0.35
C SER A 86 10.29 15.95 0.10
N GLU A 87 9.81 15.98 1.34
CA GLU A 87 9.10 17.12 1.94
C GLU A 87 9.90 17.72 3.11
N ASN A 88 11.21 17.44 3.16
CA ASN A 88 12.09 17.93 4.20
C ASN A 88 12.80 19.22 3.76
N ALA A 89 12.31 20.37 4.27
CA ALA A 89 12.88 21.67 3.94
C ALA A 89 14.36 21.82 4.34
N ALA A 90 14.80 21.18 5.44
CA ALA A 90 16.20 21.19 5.85
C ALA A 90 17.09 20.45 4.85
N PHE A 91 16.60 19.36 4.24
CA PHE A 91 17.31 18.64 3.19
C PHE A 91 17.45 19.49 1.92
N ALA A 92 16.39 20.17 1.50
CA ALA A 92 16.42 21.07 0.34
C ALA A 92 17.45 22.22 0.55
N ARG A 93 17.50 22.82 1.74
CA ARG A 93 18.52 23.82 2.10
C ARG A 93 19.93 23.25 2.08
N ALA A 94 20.12 22.08 2.69
CA ALA A 94 21.43 21.44 2.74
C ALA A 94 21.95 21.02 1.35
N CYS A 95 21.05 20.69 0.40
CA CYS A 95 21.41 20.54 -1.01
C CYS A 95 21.94 21.86 -1.59
N ALA A 96 21.23 22.97 -1.38
CA ALA A 96 21.63 24.29 -1.87
C ALA A 96 22.98 24.75 -1.29
N ASP A 97 23.22 24.53 0.00
CA ASP A 97 24.49 24.85 0.68
C ASP A 97 25.68 24.11 0.06
N ARG A 98 25.44 22.91 -0.49
CA ARG A 98 26.44 22.10 -1.20
C ARG A 98 26.43 22.30 -2.72
N ARG A 99 25.65 23.26 -3.23
CA ARG A 99 25.46 23.54 -4.67
C ARG A 99 24.96 22.32 -5.45
N ILE A 100 24.12 21.52 -4.82
CA ILE A 100 23.41 20.40 -5.44
C ILE A 100 21.99 20.87 -5.70
N THR A 101 21.52 20.74 -6.94
CA THR A 101 20.15 21.12 -7.30
C THR A 101 19.16 20.13 -6.71
N PHE A 102 18.30 20.60 -5.81
CA PHE A 102 17.17 19.81 -5.32
C PHE A 102 16.04 19.83 -6.37
N ILE A 103 15.65 18.66 -6.88
CA ILE A 103 14.58 18.53 -7.88
C ILE A 103 13.23 18.48 -7.16
N GLY A 104 12.68 19.65 -6.87
CA GLY A 104 11.41 19.85 -6.17
C GLY A 104 11.22 21.32 -5.78
N PRO A 105 10.24 21.62 -4.91
CA PRO A 105 9.99 23.00 -4.49
C PRO A 105 11.10 23.56 -3.60
N PRO A 106 11.24 24.90 -3.52
CA PRO A 106 12.16 25.52 -2.59
C PRO A 106 11.72 25.28 -1.13
N ALA A 107 12.68 25.34 -0.20
CA ALA A 107 12.46 25.05 1.22
C ALA A 107 11.39 25.95 1.85
N GLU A 108 11.34 27.22 1.45
CA GLU A 108 10.36 28.20 1.94
C GLU A 108 8.93 27.83 1.51
N ALA A 109 8.76 27.31 0.29
CA ALA A 109 7.46 26.85 -0.19
C ALA A 109 7.02 25.58 0.56
N MET A 110 7.97 24.65 0.82
CA MET A 110 7.70 23.46 1.64
C MET A 110 7.23 23.82 3.05
N GLU A 111 7.89 24.75 3.73
CA GLU A 111 7.51 25.15 5.09
C GLU A 111 6.17 25.89 5.14
N ARG A 112 5.86 26.67 4.11
CA ARG A 112 4.59 27.39 4.02
C ARG A 112 3.42 26.45 3.79
N LEU A 113 3.62 25.39 3.01
CA LEU A 113 2.58 24.48 2.56
C LEU A 113 2.51 23.16 3.34
N GLY A 114 3.58 22.78 4.06
CA GLY A 114 3.67 21.53 4.80
C GLY A 114 3.03 21.58 6.20
N ASP A 115 2.92 22.76 6.81
CA ASP A 115 2.13 22.96 8.03
C ASP A 115 0.67 23.16 7.64
N LYS A 116 -0.23 22.30 8.13
CA LYS A 116 -1.65 22.31 7.72
C LYS A 116 -2.34 23.63 8.06
N VAL A 117 -2.01 24.25 9.20
CA VAL A 117 -2.61 25.51 9.61
C VAL A 117 -2.14 26.66 8.72
N ARG A 118 -0.83 26.72 8.43
CA ARG A 118 -0.25 27.71 7.51
C ARG A 118 -0.74 27.51 6.07
N ALA A 119 -0.86 26.27 5.62
CA ALA A 119 -1.37 25.94 4.29
C ALA A 119 -2.83 26.40 4.14
N LYS A 120 -3.68 26.19 5.16
CA LYS A 120 -5.07 26.66 5.18
C LYS A 120 -5.15 28.18 5.16
N GLN A 121 -4.28 28.85 5.91
CA GLN A 121 -4.18 30.30 5.87
C GLN A 121 -3.77 30.81 4.48
N ALA A 122 -2.78 30.19 3.85
CA ALA A 122 -2.37 30.50 2.48
C ALA A 122 -3.51 30.24 1.47
N ALA A 123 -4.28 29.15 1.64
CA ALA A 123 -5.45 28.86 0.82
C ALA A 123 -6.52 29.96 0.93
N ARG A 124 -6.84 30.43 2.14
CA ARG A 124 -7.78 31.54 2.35
C ARG A 124 -7.29 32.83 1.69
N GLU A 125 -6.03 33.17 1.85
CA GLU A 125 -5.42 34.36 1.24
C GLU A 125 -5.45 34.28 -0.30
N ALA A 126 -5.33 33.08 -0.86
CA ALA A 126 -5.44 32.80 -2.29
C ALA A 126 -6.90 32.74 -2.79
N GLY A 127 -7.89 32.92 -1.92
CA GLY A 127 -9.32 32.81 -2.27
C GLY A 127 -9.80 31.37 -2.51
N VAL A 128 -9.03 30.37 -2.05
CA VAL A 128 -9.39 28.96 -2.16
C VAL A 128 -10.32 28.58 -1.00
N PRO A 129 -11.47 27.94 -1.26
CA PRO A 129 -12.39 27.52 -0.20
C PRO A 129 -11.73 26.54 0.77
N VAL A 130 -11.94 26.73 2.07
CA VAL A 130 -11.52 25.80 3.14
C VAL A 130 -12.74 25.40 3.96
N LEU A 131 -12.69 24.23 4.61
CA LEU A 131 -13.77 23.81 5.50
C LEU A 131 -13.91 24.80 6.67
N PRO A 132 -15.14 25.04 7.15
CA PRO A 132 -15.37 25.76 8.41
C PRO A 132 -14.64 25.09 9.57
N GLY A 133 -14.12 25.86 10.51
CA GLY A 133 -13.38 25.33 11.66
C GLY A 133 -12.45 26.35 12.33
N LEU A 134 -11.83 25.93 13.43
CA LEU A 134 -10.77 26.68 14.11
C LEU A 134 -9.41 26.18 13.61
N GLN A 135 -8.77 26.98 12.76
CA GLN A 135 -7.51 26.66 12.08
C GLN A 135 -6.50 27.78 12.36
N ARG A 136 -6.01 27.84 13.60
CA ARG A 136 -4.95 28.77 14.03
C ARG A 136 -4.05 28.10 15.07
N PRO A 137 -2.77 28.50 15.18
CA PRO A 137 -1.88 27.96 16.21
C PRO A 137 -2.35 28.33 17.62
N GLY A 138 -1.96 27.52 18.61
CA GLY A 138 -2.16 27.82 20.03
C GLY A 138 -3.60 27.70 20.53
N LEU A 139 -4.44 26.89 19.88
CA LEU A 139 -5.79 26.61 20.35
C LEU A 139 -5.77 25.81 21.66
N THR A 140 -6.49 26.30 22.65
CA THR A 140 -6.77 25.60 23.91
C THR A 140 -7.95 24.66 23.75
N ASP A 141 -8.00 23.61 24.58
CA ASP A 141 -9.12 22.65 24.55
C ASP A 141 -10.46 23.33 24.86
N THR A 142 -10.47 24.32 25.76
CA THR A 142 -11.64 25.13 26.07
C THR A 142 -12.18 25.85 24.85
N GLU A 143 -11.32 26.51 24.05
CA GLU A 143 -11.75 27.22 22.84
C GLU A 143 -12.37 26.27 21.81
N ILE A 144 -11.80 25.06 21.66
CA ILE A 144 -12.33 24.05 20.74
C ILE A 144 -13.70 23.52 21.23
N VAL A 145 -13.84 23.27 22.53
CA VAL A 145 -15.11 22.82 23.14
C VAL A 145 -16.20 23.89 23.03
N GLU A 146 -15.87 25.16 23.24
CA GLU A 146 -16.81 26.27 23.07
C GLU A 146 -17.26 26.39 21.61
N PHE A 147 -16.33 26.26 20.65
CA PHE A 147 -16.68 26.26 19.23
C PHE A 147 -17.60 25.09 18.86
N ALA A 148 -17.34 23.89 19.37
CA ALA A 148 -18.17 22.71 19.12
C ALA A 148 -19.62 22.84 19.65
N ARG A 149 -19.86 23.74 20.62
CA ARG A 149 -21.20 24.05 21.13
C ARG A 149 -21.98 25.05 20.27
N THR A 150 -21.32 25.71 19.31
CA THR A 150 -22.00 26.63 18.40
C THR A 150 -22.89 25.86 17.40
N ALA A 151 -24.03 26.45 17.04
CA ALA A 151 -25.00 25.79 16.17
C ALA A 151 -24.38 25.47 14.80
N GLY A 152 -24.45 24.20 14.39
CA GLY A 152 -23.91 23.74 13.11
C GLY A 152 -22.40 23.42 13.08
N ALA A 153 -21.70 23.48 14.22
CA ALA A 153 -20.28 23.13 14.28
C ALA A 153 -20.02 21.61 14.16
N LEU A 154 -20.89 20.78 14.75
CA LEU A 154 -20.76 19.32 14.72
C LEU A 154 -21.42 18.70 13.47
N PRO A 155 -20.90 17.57 12.95
CA PRO A 155 -19.72 16.86 13.44
C PRO A 155 -18.39 17.53 13.08
N LEU A 156 -17.38 17.35 13.92
CA LEU A 156 -16.02 17.89 13.74
C LEU A 156 -14.99 16.79 13.51
N MET A 157 -13.90 17.14 12.84
CA MET A 157 -12.68 16.36 12.75
C MET A 157 -11.57 17.10 13.49
N VAL A 158 -11.05 16.49 14.55
CA VAL A 158 -9.83 16.91 15.24
C VAL A 158 -8.64 16.44 14.44
N LYS A 159 -7.66 17.33 14.20
CA LYS A 159 -6.46 17.02 13.42
C LYS A 159 -5.22 17.61 14.08
N ALA A 160 -4.10 16.90 14.00
CA ALA A 160 -2.77 17.44 14.31
C ALA A 160 -2.31 18.40 13.21
N ALA A 161 -1.68 19.52 13.59
CA ALA A 161 -1.15 20.52 12.65
C ALA A 161 0.06 19.99 11.87
N ALA A 162 0.91 19.19 12.53
CA ALA A 162 2.03 18.48 11.94
C ALA A 162 1.66 17.03 11.58
N GLY A 163 2.38 16.46 10.61
CA GLY A 163 2.25 15.05 10.23
C GLY A 163 1.28 14.77 9.06
N GLY A 164 1.27 13.52 8.61
CA GLY A 164 0.50 13.04 7.45
C GLY A 164 -0.10 11.65 7.65
N GLY A 165 -0.87 11.17 6.66
CA GLY A 165 -1.39 9.79 6.66
C GLY A 165 -2.53 9.50 7.65
N GLY A 166 -3.28 10.52 8.08
CA GLY A 166 -4.43 10.34 8.97
C GLY A 166 -4.11 10.10 10.46
N ARG A 167 -2.84 10.04 10.85
CA ARG A 167 -2.43 9.92 12.27
C ARG A 167 -2.90 11.15 13.05
N GLY A 168 -3.42 10.93 14.25
CA GLY A 168 -3.95 11.97 15.13
C GLY A 168 -5.31 12.53 14.69
N MET A 169 -5.97 11.94 13.68
CA MET A 169 -7.29 12.37 13.23
C MET A 169 -8.41 11.65 13.99
N ARG A 170 -9.38 12.42 14.50
CA ARG A 170 -10.54 11.85 15.22
C ARG A 170 -11.82 12.57 14.84
N VAL A 171 -12.85 11.80 14.46
CA VAL A 171 -14.20 12.32 14.23
C VAL A 171 -14.91 12.44 15.57
N VAL A 172 -15.48 13.62 15.83
CA VAL A 172 -16.26 13.93 17.02
C VAL A 172 -17.68 14.26 16.59
N GLN A 173 -18.61 13.37 16.93
CA GLN A 173 -20.03 13.51 16.59
C GLN A 173 -20.78 14.35 17.63
N ARG A 174 -20.41 14.20 18.92
CA ARG A 174 -21.08 14.87 20.05
C ARG A 174 -20.06 15.68 20.84
N ALA A 175 -20.48 16.83 21.35
CA ALA A 175 -19.60 17.73 22.12
C ALA A 175 -19.05 17.09 23.41
N GLU A 176 -19.75 16.09 23.96
CA GLU A 176 -19.33 15.36 25.16
C GLU A 176 -18.12 14.44 24.93
N ASP A 177 -17.91 13.97 23.70
CA ASP A 177 -16.79 13.08 23.34
C ASP A 177 -15.49 13.88 23.07
N LEU A 178 -15.61 15.20 22.96
CA LEU A 178 -14.53 16.08 22.50
C LEU A 178 -13.34 16.14 23.49
N PRO A 179 -13.51 16.22 24.82
CA PRO A 179 -12.37 16.28 25.74
C PRO A 179 -11.44 15.06 25.62
N ASP A 180 -12.00 13.86 25.55
CA ASP A 180 -11.21 12.63 25.44
C ASP A 180 -10.54 12.53 24.07
N ALA A 181 -11.24 12.94 23.00
CA ALA A 181 -10.68 13.00 21.66
C ALA A 181 -9.50 13.98 21.55
N LEU A 182 -9.58 15.16 22.18
CA LEU A 182 -8.50 16.15 22.21
C LEU A 182 -7.29 15.64 22.99
N ALA A 183 -7.51 15.08 24.19
CA ALA A 183 -6.43 14.53 25.01
C ALA A 183 -5.68 13.40 24.27
N ALA A 184 -6.42 12.51 23.62
CA ALA A 184 -5.84 11.44 22.82
C ALA A 184 -5.08 11.98 21.59
N ALA A 185 -5.65 12.98 20.89
CA ALA A 185 -5.01 13.61 19.73
C ALA A 185 -3.72 14.33 20.08
N ARG A 186 -3.66 15.05 21.21
CA ARG A 186 -2.42 15.70 21.66
C ARG A 186 -1.34 14.69 22.01
N ARG A 187 -1.68 13.63 22.76
CA ARG A 187 -0.70 12.58 23.10
C ARG A 187 -0.10 11.94 21.85
N GLU A 188 -0.95 11.60 20.88
CA GLU A 188 -0.52 10.98 19.63
C GLU A 188 0.32 11.94 18.78
N ALA A 189 -0.10 13.21 18.66
CA ALA A 189 0.65 14.22 17.92
C ALA A 189 2.01 14.52 18.56
N ALA A 190 2.08 14.64 19.90
CA ALA A 190 3.32 14.82 20.63
C ALA A 190 4.26 13.62 20.48
N ALA A 191 3.73 12.39 20.61
CA ALA A 191 4.53 11.17 20.48
C ALA A 191 5.03 10.95 19.04
N GLY A 192 4.19 11.23 18.04
CA GLY A 192 4.50 10.98 16.64
C GLY A 192 5.32 12.08 15.96
N PHE A 193 5.10 13.35 16.34
CA PHE A 193 5.63 14.51 15.62
C PHE A 193 6.36 15.53 16.52
N GLY A 194 6.36 15.34 17.84
CA GLY A 194 6.96 16.29 18.78
C GLY A 194 6.22 17.63 18.88
N ASP A 195 5.02 17.71 18.32
CA ASP A 195 4.17 18.91 18.27
C ASP A 195 2.73 18.51 18.62
N ASP A 196 2.19 19.08 19.69
CA ASP A 196 0.84 18.79 20.18
C ASP A 196 -0.21 19.79 19.65
N THR A 197 0.16 20.63 18.69
CA THR A 197 -0.74 21.62 18.09
C THR A 197 -1.88 20.93 17.34
N LEU A 198 -3.11 21.23 17.74
CA LEU A 198 -4.33 20.72 17.13
C LEU A 198 -5.13 21.83 16.43
N PHE A 199 -5.93 21.43 15.46
CA PHE A 199 -6.97 22.26 14.85
C PHE A 199 -8.23 21.42 14.60
N VAL A 200 -9.36 22.08 14.38
CA VAL A 200 -10.64 21.41 14.08
C VAL A 200 -11.27 21.93 12.81
N GLU A 201 -11.90 21.02 12.06
CA GLU A 201 -12.66 21.33 10.85
C GLU A 201 -14.01 20.60 10.89
N GLN A 202 -14.99 21.13 10.17
CA GLN A 202 -16.23 20.42 9.92
C GLN A 202 -15.95 19.08 9.23
N TYR A 203 -16.54 18.00 9.75
CA TYR A 203 -16.41 16.68 9.18
C TYR A 203 -17.38 16.50 8.01
N VAL A 204 -16.90 15.92 6.90
CA VAL A 204 -17.70 15.60 5.71
C VAL A 204 -17.82 14.07 5.58
N PRO A 205 -18.93 13.46 6.03
CA PRO A 205 -19.02 12.00 6.20
C PRO A 205 -18.90 11.20 4.91
N ARG A 206 -19.61 11.62 3.85
CA ARG A 206 -19.50 11.04 2.51
C ARG A 206 -18.77 12.05 1.65
N SER A 207 -17.49 11.83 1.47
CA SER A 207 -16.63 12.74 0.73
C SER A 207 -15.88 12.04 -0.37
N ARG A 208 -15.57 12.77 -1.44
CA ARG A 208 -14.64 12.38 -2.49
C ARG A 208 -13.31 13.06 -2.23
N HIS A 209 -12.23 12.31 -2.42
CA HIS A 209 -10.88 12.83 -2.36
C HIS A 209 -10.46 13.16 -3.80
N ILE A 210 -10.41 14.45 -4.12
CA ILE A 210 -10.03 14.96 -5.44
C ILE A 210 -8.73 15.74 -5.31
N GLU A 211 -7.81 15.56 -6.23
CA GLU A 211 -6.53 16.24 -6.17
C GLU A 211 -6.08 16.78 -7.52
N VAL A 212 -5.34 17.88 -7.51
CA VAL A 212 -4.90 18.59 -8.72
C VAL A 212 -3.40 18.51 -8.86
N GLN A 213 -2.95 17.98 -9.99
CA GLN A 213 -1.54 18.06 -10.35
C GLN A 213 -1.20 19.47 -10.80
N VAL A 214 -0.19 20.07 -10.19
CA VAL A 214 0.37 21.36 -10.61
C VAL A 214 1.82 21.18 -11.06
N LEU A 215 2.20 21.93 -12.09
CA LEU A 215 3.60 22.18 -12.47
C LEU A 215 3.88 23.67 -12.38
N ALA A 216 5.05 24.01 -11.82
CA ALA A 216 5.52 25.38 -11.73
C ALA A 216 7.01 25.48 -12.11
N ASP A 217 7.38 26.47 -12.93
CA ASP A 217 8.78 26.77 -13.23
C ASP A 217 9.30 27.96 -12.41
N ALA A 218 10.62 28.20 -12.49
CA ALA A 218 11.26 29.35 -11.85
C ALA A 218 11.04 30.69 -12.60
N HIS A 219 10.30 30.68 -13.71
CA HIS A 219 10.04 31.82 -14.59
C HIS A 219 8.61 32.38 -14.44
N GLY A 220 7.86 31.89 -13.44
CA GLY A 220 6.50 32.32 -13.12
C GLY A 220 5.39 31.53 -13.83
N GLY A 221 5.74 30.55 -14.66
CA GLY A 221 4.80 29.60 -15.24
C GLY A 221 4.24 28.69 -14.14
N VAL A 222 2.92 28.67 -13.99
CA VAL A 222 2.20 27.77 -13.06
C VAL A 222 0.93 27.29 -13.75
N ILE A 223 0.81 25.98 -13.95
CA ILE A 223 -0.29 25.33 -14.67
C ILE A 223 -0.78 24.09 -13.92
N HIS A 224 -2.04 23.72 -14.14
CA HIS A 224 -2.58 22.44 -13.67
C HIS A 224 -2.68 21.42 -14.81
N LEU A 225 -2.45 20.15 -14.49
CA LEU A 225 -2.50 19.02 -15.43
C LEU A 225 -3.78 18.18 -15.30
N GLY A 226 -4.84 18.81 -14.81
CA GLY A 226 -6.10 18.15 -14.49
C GLY A 226 -6.11 17.57 -13.07
N GLU A 227 -7.15 16.77 -12.80
CA GLU A 227 -7.42 16.20 -11.50
C GLU A 227 -7.33 14.67 -11.48
N ARG A 228 -7.15 14.13 -10.28
CA ARG A 228 -7.27 12.70 -9.98
C ARG A 228 -8.33 12.51 -8.89
N GLU A 229 -9.06 11.42 -8.97
CA GLU A 229 -9.95 10.96 -7.90
C GLU A 229 -9.30 9.79 -7.15
N CYS A 230 -9.07 9.99 -5.86
CA CYS A 230 -8.40 9.05 -4.95
C CYS A 230 -9.36 8.60 -3.83
N SER A 231 -10.67 8.61 -4.11
CA SER A 231 -11.71 8.28 -3.13
C SER A 231 -11.63 6.83 -2.65
N LEU A 232 -11.06 5.91 -3.43
CA LEU A 232 -10.89 4.51 -3.04
C LEU A 232 -9.65 4.35 -2.16
N GLN A 233 -9.85 4.64 -0.86
CA GLN A 233 -8.82 4.60 0.17
C GLN A 233 -9.27 3.79 1.39
N ARG A 234 -8.33 3.20 2.12
CA ARG A 234 -8.54 2.42 3.35
C ARG A 234 -7.79 3.09 4.50
N ARG A 235 -8.46 3.51 5.58
CA ARG A 235 -7.79 4.17 6.73
C ARG A 235 -6.83 5.27 6.26
N HIS A 236 -7.29 6.10 5.32
CA HIS A 236 -6.52 7.18 4.67
C HIS A 236 -5.34 6.76 3.76
N GLN A 237 -5.13 5.46 3.53
CA GLN A 237 -4.19 4.96 2.53
C GLN A 237 -4.89 4.83 1.17
N LYS A 238 -4.42 5.55 0.14
CA LYS A 238 -4.94 5.46 -1.23
C LYS A 238 -4.63 4.06 -1.83
N VAL A 239 -5.63 3.45 -2.48
CA VAL A 239 -5.55 2.07 -2.99
C VAL A 239 -5.80 2.02 -4.51
N VAL A 240 -6.77 2.79 -4.98
CA VAL A 240 -7.08 2.96 -6.41
C VAL A 240 -7.30 4.44 -6.71
N GLU A 241 -6.71 4.89 -7.81
CA GLU A 241 -6.76 6.26 -8.29
C GLU A 241 -7.18 6.30 -9.74
N GLU A 242 -7.89 7.36 -10.14
CA GLU A 242 -8.28 7.53 -11.53
C GLU A 242 -8.21 8.97 -12.01
N SER A 243 -7.95 9.15 -13.30
CA SER A 243 -7.91 10.46 -13.95
C SER A 243 -8.52 10.39 -15.35
N PRO A 244 -9.37 11.35 -15.75
CA PRO A 244 -9.99 12.37 -14.90
C PRO A 244 -10.96 11.76 -13.87
N SER A 245 -11.52 12.57 -12.97
CA SER A 245 -12.57 12.10 -12.06
C SER A 245 -13.90 11.87 -12.82
N PRO A 246 -14.62 10.75 -12.59
CA PRO A 246 -15.97 10.54 -13.11
C PRO A 246 -17.02 11.50 -12.54
N PHE A 247 -16.74 12.18 -11.42
CA PHE A 247 -17.66 13.09 -10.75
C PHE A 247 -17.55 14.54 -11.24
N ILE A 248 -16.37 14.93 -11.74
CA ILE A 248 -16.03 16.33 -12.00
C ILE A 248 -16.44 16.77 -13.41
N THR A 249 -17.30 17.78 -13.46
CA THR A 249 -17.68 18.46 -14.70
C THR A 249 -16.56 19.38 -15.21
N PRO A 250 -16.51 19.74 -16.51
CA PRO A 250 -15.52 20.67 -17.04
C PRO A 250 -15.50 22.04 -16.34
N ALA A 251 -16.66 22.55 -15.91
CA ALA A 251 -16.75 23.83 -15.22
C ALA A 251 -16.12 23.77 -13.82
N VAL A 252 -16.43 22.71 -13.06
CA VAL A 252 -15.84 22.47 -11.73
C VAL A 252 -14.33 22.22 -11.87
N ARG A 253 -13.89 21.44 -12.86
CA ARG A 253 -12.47 21.22 -13.18
C ARG A 253 -11.72 22.54 -13.39
N GLY A 254 -12.30 23.48 -14.14
CA GLY A 254 -11.70 24.79 -14.36
C GLY A 254 -11.54 25.61 -13.08
N ARG A 255 -12.57 25.62 -12.21
CA ARG A 255 -12.51 26.30 -10.90
C ARG A 255 -11.49 25.67 -9.96
N LEU A 256 -11.48 24.34 -9.90
CA LEU A 256 -10.62 23.55 -9.01
C LEU A 256 -9.14 23.64 -9.44
N GLY A 257 -8.88 23.60 -10.76
CA GLY A 257 -7.56 23.87 -11.33
C GLY A 257 -7.08 25.30 -11.10
N ALA A 258 -7.94 26.30 -11.30
CA ALA A 258 -7.60 27.70 -11.05
C ALA A 258 -7.27 27.97 -9.57
N ALA A 259 -8.02 27.35 -8.65
CA ALA A 259 -7.76 27.43 -7.21
C ALA A 259 -6.38 26.85 -6.85
N ALA A 260 -6.03 25.68 -7.37
CA ALA A 260 -4.72 25.07 -7.15
C ALA A 260 -3.57 25.92 -7.71
N VAL A 261 -3.71 26.45 -8.94
CA VAL A 261 -2.72 27.35 -9.56
C VAL A 261 -2.53 28.63 -8.73
N ALA A 262 -3.61 29.24 -8.23
CA ALA A 262 -3.53 30.44 -7.40
C ALA A 262 -2.75 30.18 -6.10
N LEU A 263 -3.05 29.08 -5.41
CA LEU A 263 -2.34 28.66 -4.19
C LEU A 263 -0.84 28.47 -4.44
N PHE A 264 -0.48 27.72 -5.48
CA PHE A 264 0.91 27.40 -5.79
C PHE A 264 1.70 28.65 -6.22
N ARG A 265 1.08 29.53 -7.01
CA ARG A 265 1.70 30.80 -7.43
C ARG A 265 1.98 31.69 -6.23
N GLN A 266 1.03 31.83 -5.31
CA GLN A 266 1.21 32.65 -4.11
C GLN A 266 2.27 32.08 -3.16
N ALA A 267 2.44 30.76 -3.15
CA ALA A 267 3.45 30.09 -2.34
C ALA A 267 4.88 30.16 -2.93
N GLY A 268 5.06 30.64 -4.16
CA GLY A 268 6.36 30.64 -4.82
C GLY A 268 6.85 29.22 -5.14
N TYR A 269 5.93 28.32 -5.49
CA TYR A 269 6.22 26.91 -5.72
C TYR A 269 7.02 26.69 -7.01
N VAL A 270 7.88 25.66 -7.05
CA VAL A 270 8.64 25.22 -8.22
C VAL A 270 8.61 23.69 -8.29
N GLY A 271 8.61 23.13 -9.50
CA GLY A 271 8.55 21.70 -9.75
C GLY A 271 7.12 21.16 -9.82
N ALA A 272 6.95 19.89 -9.48
CA ALA A 272 5.66 19.21 -9.46
C ALA A 272 5.14 19.09 -8.03
N GLY A 273 3.87 19.42 -7.83
CA GLY A 273 3.19 19.25 -6.54
C GLY A 273 1.70 19.04 -6.71
N THR A 274 1.02 18.67 -5.64
CA THR A 274 -0.40 18.33 -5.68
C THR A 274 -1.19 19.07 -4.62
N ALA A 275 -2.26 19.76 -5.02
CA ALA A 275 -3.26 20.29 -4.10
C ALA A 275 -4.37 19.25 -3.91
N GLU A 276 -4.61 18.83 -2.67
CA GLU A 276 -5.67 17.91 -2.32
C GLU A 276 -6.93 18.67 -1.87
N PHE A 277 -8.09 18.15 -2.27
CA PHE A 277 -9.40 18.70 -2.00
C PHE A 277 -10.35 17.61 -1.51
N ILE A 278 -11.29 18.02 -0.67
CA ILE A 278 -12.41 17.21 -0.25
C ILE A 278 -13.70 17.79 -0.83
N MET A 279 -14.54 16.92 -1.39
CA MET A 279 -15.83 17.29 -1.96
C MET A 279 -16.93 16.44 -1.32
N PRO A 280 -18.07 17.01 -0.89
CA PRO A 280 -19.20 16.18 -0.48
C PRO A 280 -19.67 15.32 -1.66
N ALA A 281 -19.89 14.02 -1.43
CA ALA A 281 -20.23 13.07 -2.49
C ALA A 281 -21.57 13.38 -3.18
N ASP A 282 -22.45 14.10 -2.49
CA ASP A 282 -23.79 14.47 -2.94
C ASP A 282 -23.86 15.93 -3.48
N GLU A 283 -22.73 16.66 -3.51
CA GLU A 283 -22.66 18.06 -3.98
C GLU A 283 -21.59 18.26 -5.06
N HIS A 284 -22.01 18.49 -6.30
CA HIS A 284 -21.09 18.57 -7.44
C HIS A 284 -20.27 19.87 -7.53
N ASP A 285 -20.74 20.96 -6.93
CA ASP A 285 -20.15 22.30 -7.09
C ASP A 285 -19.30 22.78 -5.89
N ALA A 286 -19.29 22.00 -4.81
CA ALA A 286 -18.60 22.31 -3.56
C ALA A 286 -17.29 21.52 -3.45
N PHE A 287 -16.19 22.23 -3.25
CA PHE A 287 -14.90 21.64 -2.94
C PHE A 287 -14.20 22.50 -1.89
N TYR A 288 -13.41 21.84 -1.05
CA TYR A 288 -12.67 22.48 0.03
C TYR A 288 -11.24 21.99 0.02
N PHE A 289 -10.29 22.91 0.11
CA PHE A 289 -8.87 22.59 0.20
C PHE A 289 -8.60 21.74 1.44
N LEU A 290 -7.85 20.66 1.27
CA LEU A 290 -7.41 19.76 2.33
C LEU A 290 -5.97 20.06 2.73
N GLU A 291 -5.02 19.87 1.82
CA GLU A 291 -3.59 20.11 2.03
C GLU A 291 -2.83 20.18 0.69
N VAL A 292 -1.54 20.50 0.75
CA VAL A 292 -0.63 20.38 -0.40
C VAL A 292 0.41 19.33 -0.08
N ASN A 293 0.63 18.40 -1.02
CA ASN A 293 1.79 17.53 -0.99
C ASN A 293 2.87 18.17 -1.86
N ALA A 294 3.98 18.55 -1.22
CA ALA A 294 5.04 19.36 -1.81
C ALA A 294 6.05 18.50 -2.59
N ARG A 295 5.54 17.55 -3.39
CA ARG A 295 6.31 16.51 -4.08
C ARG A 295 5.54 15.92 -5.25
N LEU A 296 6.22 15.07 -6.03
CA LEU A 296 5.55 14.16 -6.96
C LEU A 296 4.64 13.21 -6.17
N GLN A 297 3.41 13.00 -6.64
CA GLN A 297 2.50 12.01 -6.04
C GLN A 297 2.78 10.60 -6.57
N VAL A 298 2.43 9.59 -5.77
CA VAL A 298 2.62 8.18 -6.13
C VAL A 298 1.83 7.85 -7.41
N GLU A 299 0.61 8.36 -7.44
CA GLU A 299 -0.45 8.25 -8.44
C GLU A 299 -0.30 9.22 -9.63
N HIS A 300 0.86 9.86 -9.78
CA HIS A 300 1.13 10.66 -10.98
C HIS A 300 0.96 9.92 -12.32
N PRO A 301 1.17 8.59 -12.46
CA PRO A 301 1.03 7.91 -13.74
C PRO A 301 -0.35 8.03 -14.38
N VAL A 302 -1.44 8.12 -13.60
CA VAL A 302 -2.78 8.34 -14.20
C VAL A 302 -2.86 9.71 -14.87
N THR A 303 -2.22 10.74 -14.31
CA THR A 303 -2.10 12.06 -14.95
C THR A 303 -1.23 11.98 -16.20
N GLU A 304 -0.11 11.26 -16.16
CA GLU A 304 0.78 11.11 -17.32
C GLU A 304 0.07 10.45 -18.51
N LEU A 305 -0.72 9.39 -18.26
CA LEU A 305 -1.38 8.66 -19.34
C LEU A 305 -2.51 9.45 -20.00
N VAL A 306 -3.22 10.33 -19.26
CA VAL A 306 -4.24 11.18 -19.86
C VAL A 306 -3.69 12.46 -20.50
N THR A 307 -2.54 12.95 -20.03
CA THR A 307 -1.93 14.18 -20.58
C THR A 307 -0.90 13.91 -21.68
N GLY A 308 -0.29 12.72 -21.69
CA GLY A 308 0.86 12.39 -22.51
C GLY A 308 2.17 13.03 -22.03
N LEU A 309 2.21 13.59 -20.82
CA LEU A 309 3.38 14.25 -20.25
C LEU A 309 4.08 13.33 -19.26
N ASP A 310 5.40 13.23 -19.35
CA ASP A 310 6.23 12.59 -18.30
C ASP A 310 6.58 13.63 -17.23
N LEU A 311 6.03 13.50 -16.02
CA LEU A 311 6.20 14.48 -14.96
C LEU A 311 7.61 14.49 -14.39
N VAL A 312 8.30 13.34 -14.35
CA VAL A 312 9.70 13.27 -13.94
C VAL A 312 10.57 14.03 -14.95
N GLU A 313 10.27 13.90 -16.25
CA GLU A 313 10.95 14.71 -17.27
C GLU A 313 10.69 16.20 -17.05
N GLN A 314 9.45 16.61 -16.78
CA GLN A 314 9.15 18.02 -16.50
C GLN A 314 9.90 18.52 -15.26
N GLN A 315 9.97 17.72 -14.19
CA GLN A 315 10.75 18.05 -12.99
C GLN A 315 12.24 18.25 -13.31
N LEU A 316 12.85 17.37 -14.11
CA LEU A 316 14.26 17.49 -14.52
C LEU A 316 14.51 18.74 -15.37
N ARG A 317 13.59 19.07 -16.29
CA ARG A 317 13.68 20.28 -17.13
C ARG A 317 13.57 21.55 -16.30
N ILE A 318 12.56 21.62 -15.44
CA ILE A 318 12.35 22.76 -14.52
C ILE A 318 13.56 22.95 -13.61
N ALA A 319 14.08 21.86 -13.02
CA ALA A 319 15.27 21.91 -12.17
C ALA A 319 16.55 22.28 -12.96
N SER A 320 16.57 22.03 -14.27
CA SER A 320 17.62 22.52 -15.17
C SER A 320 17.49 24.00 -15.53
N GLY A 321 16.48 24.70 -14.99
CA GLY A 321 16.21 26.12 -15.26
C GLY A 321 15.40 26.37 -16.53
N GLU A 322 14.84 25.34 -17.17
CA GLU A 322 14.00 25.52 -18.36
C GLU A 322 12.60 26.06 -17.96
N PRO A 323 12.01 26.99 -18.74
CA PRO A 323 10.61 27.35 -18.58
C PRO A 323 9.68 26.22 -19.07
N LEU A 324 8.42 26.25 -18.64
CA LEU A 324 7.39 25.36 -19.16
C LEU A 324 7.23 25.59 -20.68
N ALA A 325 7.30 24.50 -21.45
CA ALA A 325 7.21 24.54 -22.91
C ALA A 325 5.79 24.81 -23.44
N PHE A 326 4.79 24.81 -22.57
CA PHE A 326 3.39 24.98 -22.89
C PHE A 326 2.65 25.71 -21.76
N ASP A 327 1.56 26.38 -22.11
CA ASP A 327 0.68 27.05 -21.15
C ASP A 327 -0.52 26.15 -20.77
N GLN A 328 -1.43 26.70 -19.96
CA GLN A 328 -2.64 25.98 -19.55
C GLN A 328 -3.51 25.56 -20.76
N ALA A 329 -3.50 26.34 -21.84
CA ALA A 329 -4.24 26.04 -23.06
C ALA A 329 -3.56 24.97 -23.92
N GLY A 330 -2.34 24.55 -23.61
CA GLY A 330 -1.67 23.38 -24.20
C GLY A 330 -2.05 22.05 -23.53
N VAL A 331 -2.58 22.08 -22.31
CA VAL A 331 -2.93 20.85 -21.55
C VAL A 331 -4.23 20.24 -22.07
N ARG A 332 -4.19 18.95 -22.44
CA ARG A 332 -5.36 18.17 -22.87
C ARG A 332 -5.43 16.87 -22.09
N LEU A 333 -6.64 16.47 -21.72
CA LEU A 333 -6.90 15.18 -21.09
C LEU A 333 -7.54 14.26 -22.15
N HIS A 334 -6.87 13.16 -22.46
CA HIS A 334 -7.28 12.19 -23.46
C HIS A 334 -7.59 10.85 -22.82
N GLY A 335 -8.85 10.42 -22.97
CA GLY A 335 -9.29 9.13 -22.43
C GLY A 335 -9.40 9.13 -20.91
N HIS A 336 -9.18 7.96 -20.33
CA HIS A 336 -9.28 7.71 -18.89
C HIS A 336 -8.19 6.75 -18.45
N ALA A 337 -7.58 7.02 -17.30
CA ALA A 337 -6.58 6.17 -16.68
C ALA A 337 -6.99 5.77 -15.26
N ILE A 338 -6.64 4.54 -14.88
CA ILE A 338 -6.89 3.97 -13.55
C ILE A 338 -5.60 3.31 -13.08
N GLU A 339 -5.20 3.57 -11.84
CA GLU A 339 -4.08 2.96 -11.15
C GLU A 339 -4.60 2.13 -9.98
N ALA A 340 -3.94 0.99 -9.75
CA ALA A 340 -4.18 0.12 -8.61
C ALA A 340 -2.85 -0.20 -7.93
N ARG A 341 -2.77 0.04 -6.62
CA ARG A 341 -1.58 -0.21 -5.79
C ARG A 341 -1.58 -1.64 -5.28
N ILE A 342 -0.65 -2.45 -5.78
CA ILE A 342 -0.41 -3.80 -5.26
C ILE A 342 0.51 -3.69 -4.05
N CYS A 343 -0.04 -3.97 -2.87
CA CYS A 343 0.66 -3.92 -1.60
C CYS A 343 0.84 -5.32 -1.00
N ALA A 344 1.93 -5.52 -0.26
CA ALA A 344 2.18 -6.69 0.58
C ALA A 344 1.29 -6.64 1.82
N GLU A 345 0.00 -6.88 1.63
CA GLU A 345 -1.01 -6.82 2.67
C GLU A 345 -2.00 -7.98 2.51
N ASP A 346 -2.36 -8.58 3.62
CA ASP A 346 -3.43 -9.56 3.71
C ASP A 346 -4.78 -8.87 3.91
N ALA A 347 -5.42 -8.49 2.79
CA ALA A 347 -6.70 -7.78 2.78
C ALA A 347 -7.81 -8.49 3.56
N ALA A 348 -7.81 -9.83 3.58
CA ALA A 348 -8.85 -10.58 4.25
C ALA A 348 -8.60 -10.71 5.77
N SER A 349 -7.44 -10.29 6.28
CA SER A 349 -7.13 -10.19 7.72
C SER A 349 -7.20 -8.73 8.21
N GLY A 350 -7.92 -7.86 7.50
CA GLY A 350 -7.94 -6.44 7.82
C GLY A 350 -6.70 -5.70 7.33
N PHE A 351 -6.09 -6.18 6.23
CA PHE A 351 -4.92 -5.61 5.57
C PHE A 351 -3.66 -5.60 6.43
N LEU A 352 -3.43 -6.70 7.16
CA LEU A 352 -2.19 -6.87 7.90
C LEU A 352 -0.99 -6.92 6.93
N PRO A 353 0.11 -6.21 7.21
CA PRO A 353 1.36 -6.31 6.48
C PRO A 353 1.83 -7.76 6.31
N ALA A 354 2.19 -8.10 5.08
CA ALA A 354 2.76 -9.39 4.73
C ALA A 354 4.25 -9.27 4.41
N THR A 355 5.02 -10.29 4.75
CA THR A 355 6.46 -10.37 4.46
C THR A 355 6.78 -11.69 3.78
N GLY A 356 7.96 -11.78 3.17
CA GLY A 356 8.41 -13.01 2.54
C GLY A 356 9.36 -12.76 1.38
N THR A 357 9.64 -13.81 0.63
CA THR A 357 10.48 -13.72 -0.58
C THR A 357 9.60 -13.89 -1.80
N VAL A 358 9.71 -13.00 -2.77
CA VAL A 358 9.01 -13.11 -4.05
C VAL A 358 9.54 -14.32 -4.81
N LEU A 359 8.82 -15.44 -4.81
CA LEU A 359 9.21 -16.70 -5.44
C LEU A 359 8.92 -16.70 -6.95
N HIS A 360 7.85 -16.02 -7.35
CA HIS A 360 7.46 -15.81 -8.74
C HIS A 360 6.89 -14.41 -8.91
N TYR A 361 7.28 -13.75 -9.97
CA TYR A 361 6.78 -12.43 -10.34
C TYR A 361 6.50 -12.37 -11.83
N ARG A 362 5.28 -11.96 -12.19
CA ARG A 362 4.87 -11.71 -13.57
C ARG A 362 4.03 -10.44 -13.63
N GLU A 363 4.48 -9.51 -14.44
CA GLU A 363 3.75 -8.30 -14.77
C GLU A 363 2.69 -8.57 -15.86
N PRO A 364 1.52 -7.89 -15.80
CA PRO A 364 0.56 -7.89 -16.89
C PRO A 364 1.11 -7.13 -18.10
N SER A 365 0.53 -7.40 -19.28
CA SER A 365 1.02 -6.78 -20.52
C SER A 365 -0.10 -6.41 -21.51
N GLY A 366 0.28 -5.65 -22.54
CA GLY A 366 -0.58 -5.30 -23.66
C GLY A 366 -0.89 -3.81 -23.74
N THR A 367 -1.64 -3.44 -24.78
CA THR A 367 -1.90 -2.04 -25.11
C THR A 367 -2.64 -1.30 -23.99
N GLY A 368 -2.10 -0.16 -23.59
CA GLY A 368 -2.67 0.68 -22.53
C GLY A 368 -2.54 0.08 -21.14
N VAL A 369 -1.60 -0.85 -20.93
CA VAL A 369 -1.20 -1.35 -19.60
C VAL A 369 0.23 -0.89 -19.34
N ARG A 370 0.45 -0.28 -18.18
CA ARG A 370 1.75 0.13 -17.64
C ARG A 370 1.91 -0.46 -16.25
N VAL A 371 3.14 -0.83 -15.91
CA VAL A 371 3.50 -1.32 -14.57
C VAL A 371 4.72 -0.55 -14.11
N ASP A 372 4.61 0.07 -12.94
CA ASP A 372 5.73 0.68 -12.24
C ASP A 372 6.01 -0.19 -11.01
N SER A 373 7.15 -0.91 -10.98
CA SER A 373 7.46 -1.90 -9.94
C SER A 373 8.87 -1.73 -9.35
N GLY A 374 8.98 -2.07 -8.07
CA GLY A 374 10.24 -2.01 -7.30
C GLY A 374 10.78 -3.39 -6.91
N ILE A 375 10.21 -4.47 -7.44
CA ILE A 375 10.48 -5.85 -7.03
C ILE A 375 10.89 -6.74 -8.21
N ALA A 376 11.52 -7.87 -7.90
CA ALA A 376 11.83 -8.93 -8.84
C ALA A 376 11.71 -10.30 -8.14
N ARG A 377 11.80 -11.40 -8.91
CA ARG A 377 12.00 -12.73 -8.32
C ARG A 377 13.23 -12.70 -7.39
N GLY A 378 13.09 -13.23 -6.19
CA GLY A 378 14.11 -13.24 -5.14
C GLY A 378 14.11 -12.00 -4.25
N THR A 379 13.33 -10.95 -4.54
CA THR A 379 13.20 -9.80 -3.63
C THR A 379 12.63 -10.24 -2.30
N GLU A 380 13.28 -9.83 -1.21
CA GLU A 380 12.79 -9.99 0.15
C GLU A 380 11.94 -8.78 0.54
N VAL A 381 10.68 -9.02 0.88
CA VAL A 381 9.74 -8.03 1.41
C VAL A 381 9.80 -8.12 2.93
N THR A 382 10.27 -7.05 3.56
CA THR A 382 10.49 -6.94 5.01
C THR A 382 9.60 -5.85 5.61
N THR A 383 9.51 -5.77 6.93
CA THR A 383 8.76 -4.73 7.65
C THR A 383 9.48 -3.37 7.70
N LEU A 384 10.71 -3.28 7.16
CA LEU A 384 11.57 -2.09 7.25
C LEU A 384 11.06 -0.90 6.42
N TYR A 385 10.23 -1.17 5.41
CA TYR A 385 9.78 -0.17 4.43
C TYR A 385 8.29 -0.28 4.13
N ASP A 386 7.81 0.57 3.23
CA ASP A 386 6.42 0.63 2.77
C ASP A 386 5.97 -0.65 2.04
N SER A 387 4.68 -0.99 2.15
CA SER A 387 4.10 -2.23 1.61
C SER A 387 3.85 -2.19 0.10
N LEU A 388 3.93 -1.03 -0.54
CA LEU A 388 3.78 -0.89 -1.99
C LEU A 388 4.83 -1.69 -2.76
N LEU A 389 4.39 -2.68 -3.53
CA LEU A 389 5.25 -3.54 -4.35
C LEU A 389 5.30 -3.07 -5.82
N ALA A 390 4.13 -2.77 -6.37
CA ALA A 390 3.95 -2.35 -7.74
C ALA A 390 2.67 -1.53 -7.91
N LYS A 391 2.64 -0.70 -8.96
CA LYS A 391 1.46 0.01 -9.44
C LYS A 391 1.10 -0.54 -10.81
N VAL A 392 -0.13 -1.02 -10.95
CA VAL A 392 -0.68 -1.41 -12.25
C VAL A 392 -1.53 -0.26 -12.73
N ILE A 393 -1.23 0.28 -13.91
CA ILE A 393 -1.93 1.42 -14.48
C ILE A 393 -2.50 1.04 -15.83
N THR A 394 -3.76 1.37 -16.06
CA THR A 394 -4.42 1.15 -17.34
C THR A 394 -4.97 2.45 -17.89
N HIS A 395 -4.92 2.60 -19.21
CA HIS A 395 -5.46 3.73 -19.94
C HIS A 395 -6.32 3.25 -21.08
N ALA A 396 -7.42 3.96 -21.36
CA ALA A 396 -8.29 3.71 -22.49
C ALA A 396 -9.01 4.97 -22.96
N ALA A 397 -9.81 4.84 -24.03
CA ALA A 397 -10.59 5.96 -24.57
C ALA A 397 -11.71 6.44 -23.62
N ASP A 398 -12.15 5.59 -22.70
CA ASP A 398 -13.21 5.85 -21.74
C ASP A 398 -12.98 5.00 -20.47
N ARG A 399 -13.67 5.37 -19.39
CA ARG A 399 -13.53 4.74 -18.07
C ARG A 399 -13.88 3.25 -18.06
N ASP A 400 -14.95 2.86 -18.75
CA ASP A 400 -15.41 1.46 -18.79
C ASP A 400 -14.36 0.55 -19.44
N ARG A 401 -13.74 1.01 -20.53
CA ARG A 401 -12.64 0.29 -21.18
C ARG A 401 -11.38 0.27 -20.31
N ALA A 402 -11.10 1.33 -19.56
CA ALA A 402 -9.98 1.35 -18.61
C ALA A 402 -10.22 0.33 -17.49
N LEU A 403 -11.41 0.29 -16.89
CA LEU A 403 -11.82 -0.71 -15.88
C LEU A 403 -11.72 -2.14 -16.42
N ALA A 404 -12.22 -2.40 -17.65
CA ALA A 404 -12.12 -3.71 -18.27
C ALA A 404 -10.67 -4.14 -18.51
N ARG A 405 -9.80 -3.20 -18.91
CA ARG A 405 -8.35 -3.45 -19.02
C ARG A 405 -7.72 -3.70 -17.67
N MET A 406 -8.10 -2.95 -16.63
CA MET A 406 -7.60 -3.13 -15.27
C MET A 406 -7.96 -4.50 -14.71
N SER A 407 -9.22 -4.93 -14.88
CA SER A 407 -9.66 -6.28 -14.47
C SER A 407 -8.80 -7.38 -15.11
N ARG A 408 -8.53 -7.27 -16.41
CA ARG A 408 -7.64 -8.21 -17.10
C ARG A 408 -6.19 -8.11 -16.59
N ALA A 409 -5.67 -6.90 -16.40
CA ALA A 409 -4.30 -6.68 -15.95
C ALA A 409 -4.08 -7.26 -14.55
N LEU A 410 -4.96 -6.98 -13.59
CA LEU A 410 -4.90 -7.58 -12.24
C LEU A 410 -5.03 -9.11 -12.28
N GLY A 411 -5.82 -9.65 -13.21
CA GLY A 411 -5.95 -11.10 -13.43
C GLY A 411 -4.68 -11.76 -14.00
N GLU A 412 -3.88 -11.01 -14.75
CA GLU A 412 -2.61 -11.47 -15.33
C GLU A 412 -1.41 -11.24 -14.38
N SER A 413 -1.52 -10.31 -13.43
CA SER A 413 -0.53 -10.03 -12.39
C SER A 413 -0.33 -11.24 -11.49
N GLN A 414 0.92 -11.67 -11.29
CA GLN A 414 1.25 -12.76 -10.37
C GLN A 414 2.42 -12.35 -9.48
N ILE A 415 2.19 -12.31 -8.17
CA ILE A 415 3.21 -12.19 -7.13
C ILE A 415 2.98 -13.34 -6.17
N LEU A 416 3.90 -14.31 -6.12
CA LEU A 416 3.81 -15.48 -5.25
C LEU A 416 4.97 -15.50 -4.25
N GLY A 417 4.72 -16.00 -3.05
CA GLY A 417 5.69 -16.03 -1.94
C GLY A 417 5.53 -14.91 -0.92
N VAL A 418 4.66 -13.93 -1.23
CA VAL A 418 4.23 -12.86 -0.34
C VAL A 418 2.73 -12.68 -0.57
N GLU A 419 1.94 -12.57 0.49
CA GLU A 419 0.51 -12.29 0.38
C GLU A 419 0.30 -10.83 -0.09
N THR A 420 -0.70 -10.60 -0.95
CA THR A 420 -0.93 -9.28 -1.53
C THR A 420 -2.42 -8.94 -1.61
N ASN A 421 -2.72 -7.65 -1.70
CA ASN A 421 -4.08 -7.15 -1.90
C ASN A 421 -4.59 -7.29 -3.37
N ASN A 422 -3.85 -7.92 -4.29
CA ASN A 422 -4.20 -7.94 -5.73
C ASN A 422 -5.60 -8.49 -6.01
N GLY A 423 -5.97 -9.60 -5.37
CA GLY A 423 -7.31 -10.17 -5.49
C GLY A 423 -8.39 -9.23 -4.95
N PHE A 424 -8.13 -8.55 -3.82
CA PHE A 424 -9.02 -7.53 -3.27
C PHE A 424 -9.27 -6.38 -4.25
N LEU A 425 -8.22 -5.88 -4.94
CA LEU A 425 -8.34 -4.81 -5.94
C LEU A 425 -9.28 -5.22 -7.08
N GLY A 426 -9.16 -6.45 -7.58
CA GLY A 426 -10.02 -6.99 -8.63
C GLY A 426 -11.50 -7.02 -8.21
N ARG A 427 -11.78 -7.40 -6.96
CA ARG A 427 -13.14 -7.47 -6.40
C ARG A 427 -13.71 -6.07 -6.12
N LEU A 428 -12.90 -5.16 -5.58
CA LEU A 428 -13.27 -3.76 -5.35
C LEU A 428 -13.72 -3.07 -6.65
N LEU A 429 -12.93 -3.20 -7.71
CA LEU A 429 -13.22 -2.59 -9.01
C LEU A 429 -14.43 -3.22 -9.73
N ALA A 430 -14.84 -4.41 -9.32
CA ALA A 430 -16.02 -5.09 -9.84
C ALA A 430 -17.33 -4.65 -9.15
N LEU A 431 -17.26 -3.92 -8.02
CA LEU A 431 -18.46 -3.47 -7.30
C LEU A 431 -19.33 -2.55 -8.16
N PRO A 432 -20.67 -2.71 -8.15
CA PRO A 432 -21.59 -1.89 -8.93
C PRO A 432 -21.39 -0.37 -8.73
N GLU A 433 -21.37 0.10 -7.49
CA GLU A 433 -21.10 1.52 -7.15
C GLU A 433 -19.76 2.02 -7.70
N VAL A 434 -18.69 1.21 -7.64
CA VAL A 434 -17.38 1.59 -8.22
C VAL A 434 -17.45 1.69 -9.73
N ARG A 435 -18.10 0.73 -10.39
CA ARG A 435 -18.30 0.76 -11.85
C ARG A 435 -19.19 1.93 -12.29
N ALA A 436 -20.17 2.32 -11.48
CA ALA A 436 -21.02 3.48 -11.71
C ALA A 436 -20.32 4.84 -11.46
N GLY A 437 -19.17 4.85 -10.76
CA GLY A 437 -18.49 6.08 -10.36
C GLY A 437 -19.09 6.74 -9.11
N GLU A 438 -19.91 6.00 -8.36
CA GLU A 438 -20.52 6.41 -7.10
C GLU A 438 -19.53 6.20 -5.94
N LEU A 439 -18.42 6.95 -6.00
CA LEU A 439 -17.31 6.81 -5.06
C LEU A 439 -17.45 7.76 -3.87
N ASP A 440 -16.94 7.31 -2.73
CA ASP A 440 -16.58 8.17 -1.61
C ASP A 440 -15.52 7.47 -0.75
N THR A 441 -14.89 8.23 0.14
CA THR A 441 -13.76 7.83 0.99
C THR A 441 -14.07 6.74 2.00
N GLY A 442 -15.35 6.44 2.24
CA GLY A 442 -15.78 5.40 3.18
C GLY A 442 -16.21 4.10 2.51
N ILE A 443 -16.18 3.98 1.17
CA ILE A 443 -16.71 2.79 0.47
C ILE A 443 -15.99 1.49 0.87
N ILE A 444 -14.68 1.53 1.05
CA ILE A 444 -13.88 0.36 1.48
C ILE A 444 -14.19 0.00 2.94
N GLU A 445 -14.50 0.98 3.78
CA GLU A 445 -14.75 0.78 5.22
C GLU A 445 -16.20 0.34 5.50
N ARG A 446 -17.17 0.89 4.76
CA ARG A 446 -18.59 0.50 4.87
C ARG A 446 -18.86 -0.87 4.28
N GLY A 447 -18.09 -1.25 3.27
CA GLY A 447 -18.21 -2.54 2.62
C GLY A 447 -17.20 -3.54 3.15
N THR A 448 -17.68 -4.59 3.83
CA THR A 448 -16.99 -5.90 3.86
C THR A 448 -16.96 -6.58 2.47
N LEU A 449 -17.12 -5.80 1.39
CA LEU A 449 -17.73 -6.19 0.12
C LEU A 449 -16.76 -6.74 -0.93
N ALA A 450 -15.46 -6.49 -0.82
CA ALA A 450 -14.56 -7.28 -1.65
C ALA A 450 -14.64 -8.75 -1.25
N GLY A 451 -15.03 -9.10 -0.02
CA GLY A 451 -15.15 -10.48 0.45
C GLY A 451 -13.83 -11.25 0.42
N GLU A 452 -13.86 -12.50 0.84
CA GLU A 452 -12.78 -13.45 0.58
C GLU A 452 -12.93 -14.06 -0.82
N PRO A 453 -11.87 -14.68 -1.38
CA PRO A 453 -12.02 -15.55 -2.54
C PRO A 453 -13.16 -16.55 -2.31
N THR A 454 -13.96 -16.81 -3.36
CA THR A 454 -15.08 -17.76 -3.25
C THR A 454 -14.58 -19.14 -2.82
N ALA A 455 -15.42 -19.90 -2.11
CA ALA A 455 -15.11 -21.28 -1.76
C ALA A 455 -14.75 -22.13 -3.00
N GLY A 456 -15.42 -21.89 -4.12
CA GLY A 456 -15.10 -22.51 -5.41
C GLY A 456 -13.71 -22.16 -5.93
N GLY A 457 -13.29 -20.90 -5.81
CA GLY A 457 -11.93 -20.46 -6.17
C GLY A 457 -10.85 -21.15 -5.33
N ARG A 458 -11.04 -21.20 -4.00
CA ARG A 458 -10.12 -21.92 -3.09
C ARG A 458 -10.01 -23.40 -3.43
N ARG A 459 -11.13 -24.07 -3.67
CA ARG A 459 -11.17 -25.48 -4.05
C ARG A 459 -10.47 -25.72 -5.39
N GLY A 460 -10.72 -24.88 -6.39
CA GLY A 460 -10.04 -24.92 -7.68
C GLY A 460 -8.51 -24.79 -7.54
N ALA A 461 -8.05 -23.85 -6.72
CA ALA A 461 -6.62 -23.69 -6.42
C ALA A 461 -6.02 -24.89 -5.68
N GLY A 462 -6.77 -25.51 -4.76
CA GLY A 462 -6.35 -26.75 -4.09
C GLY A 462 -6.20 -27.92 -5.07
N ILE A 463 -7.18 -28.12 -5.96
CA ILE A 463 -7.13 -29.13 -7.03
C ILE A 463 -5.92 -28.89 -7.93
N ALA A 464 -5.68 -27.64 -8.32
CA ALA A 464 -4.52 -27.26 -9.12
C ALA A 464 -3.19 -27.58 -8.42
N ALA A 465 -3.05 -27.23 -7.14
CA ALA A 465 -1.86 -27.56 -6.35
C ALA A 465 -1.61 -29.07 -6.31
N ALA A 466 -2.65 -29.86 -6.03
CA ALA A 466 -2.55 -31.32 -6.00
C ALA A 466 -2.14 -31.92 -7.35
N LEU A 467 -2.74 -31.45 -8.45
CA LEU A 467 -2.39 -31.89 -9.80
C LEU A 467 -0.94 -31.55 -10.16
N ILE A 468 -0.48 -30.33 -9.85
CA ILE A 468 0.89 -29.89 -10.13
C ILE A 468 1.89 -30.74 -9.34
N GLU A 469 1.62 -31.05 -8.07
CA GLU A 469 2.47 -31.94 -7.27
C GLU A 469 2.57 -33.33 -7.90
N VAL A 470 1.43 -33.90 -8.32
CA VAL A 470 1.42 -35.20 -9.00
C VAL A 470 2.22 -35.14 -10.31
N LEU A 471 2.09 -34.08 -11.10
CA LEU A 471 2.90 -33.89 -12.31
C LEU A 471 4.40 -33.82 -11.98
N LEU A 472 4.79 -33.02 -10.98
CA LEU A 472 6.19 -32.89 -10.55
C LEU A 472 6.78 -34.22 -10.05
N LEU A 473 6.00 -35.03 -9.34
CA LEU A 473 6.38 -36.38 -8.95
C LEU A 473 6.56 -37.30 -10.16
N HIS A 474 5.67 -37.23 -11.15
CA HIS A 474 5.79 -38.01 -12.38
C HIS A 474 6.98 -37.57 -13.24
N GLU A 475 7.27 -36.27 -13.32
CA GLU A 475 8.43 -35.76 -14.07
C GLU A 475 9.75 -36.14 -13.39
N SER A 476 9.82 -36.10 -12.05
CA SER A 476 11.02 -36.51 -11.31
C SER A 476 11.25 -38.02 -11.32
N ALA A 477 10.18 -38.81 -11.49
CA ALA A 477 10.22 -40.26 -11.70
C ALA A 477 10.84 -40.70 -13.03
N VAL A 478 10.88 -39.83 -14.06
CA VAL A 478 11.42 -40.19 -15.37
C VAL A 478 12.94 -40.37 -15.31
N GLY A 479 13.40 -41.62 -15.47
CA GLY A 479 14.82 -41.97 -15.38
C GLY A 479 15.33 -42.19 -13.95
N ALA A 480 14.42 -42.15 -12.97
CA ALA A 480 14.71 -42.40 -11.57
C ALA A 480 14.76 -43.91 -11.25
N ASP A 481 15.19 -44.25 -10.04
CA ASP A 481 15.12 -45.63 -9.57
C ASP A 481 13.65 -46.13 -9.50
N PRO A 482 13.40 -47.45 -9.53
CA PRO A 482 12.05 -47.98 -9.58
C PRO A 482 11.16 -47.52 -8.42
N TRP A 483 11.69 -47.24 -7.24
CA TRP A 483 10.90 -46.79 -6.09
C TRP A 483 10.47 -45.33 -6.21
N GLN A 484 11.24 -44.51 -6.92
CA GLN A 484 10.85 -43.15 -7.29
C GLN A 484 9.89 -43.12 -8.48
N ALA A 485 9.98 -44.10 -9.39
CA ALA A 485 9.13 -44.18 -10.59
C ALA A 485 7.68 -44.65 -10.34
N LEU A 486 7.41 -45.26 -9.18
CA LEU A 486 6.16 -45.94 -8.85
C LEU A 486 5.14 -45.04 -8.14
N VAL A 487 4.93 -43.81 -8.64
CA VAL A 487 3.93 -42.88 -8.09
C VAL A 487 2.53 -43.53 -8.14
N GLY A 488 1.90 -43.71 -6.98
CA GLY A 488 0.57 -44.31 -6.87
C GLY A 488 0.49 -45.81 -7.18
N TRP A 489 1.60 -46.53 -7.38
CA TRP A 489 1.55 -47.98 -7.68
C TRP A 489 1.32 -48.82 -6.42
N ARG A 490 0.43 -49.82 -6.49
CA ARG A 490 0.33 -50.93 -5.54
C ARG A 490 0.09 -52.24 -6.28
N VAL A 491 0.39 -53.35 -5.60
CA VAL A 491 0.17 -54.71 -6.10
C VAL A 491 -1.30 -54.98 -6.46
N GLU A 492 -2.24 -54.40 -5.70
CA GLU A 492 -3.69 -54.57 -5.91
C GLU A 492 -4.28 -53.58 -6.94
N GLY A 493 -3.45 -52.74 -7.56
CA GLY A 493 -3.86 -51.71 -8.50
C GLY A 493 -3.39 -50.30 -8.10
N PRO A 494 -3.50 -49.31 -9.00
CA PRO A 494 -3.09 -47.95 -8.70
C PRO A 494 -3.94 -47.32 -7.59
N THR A 495 -3.29 -46.76 -6.57
CA THR A 495 -3.90 -45.95 -5.52
C THR A 495 -3.76 -44.47 -5.82
N PRO A 496 -4.72 -43.63 -5.41
CA PRO A 496 -4.59 -42.19 -5.58
C PRO A 496 -3.36 -41.63 -4.86
N THR A 497 -2.78 -40.58 -5.43
CA THR A 497 -1.85 -39.73 -4.69
C THR A 497 -2.67 -38.75 -3.85
N GLU A 498 -2.53 -38.83 -2.54
CA GLU A 498 -3.29 -37.99 -1.61
C GLU A 498 -2.44 -36.83 -1.09
N LEU A 499 -2.99 -35.63 -1.15
CA LEU A 499 -2.43 -34.44 -0.53
C LEU A 499 -3.38 -33.94 0.55
N ARG A 500 -2.80 -33.44 1.64
CA ARG A 500 -3.52 -32.70 2.68
C ARG A 500 -3.03 -31.26 2.62
N LEU A 501 -3.90 -30.36 2.21
CA LEU A 501 -3.59 -28.96 2.01
C LEU A 501 -4.25 -28.12 3.09
N LEU A 502 -3.43 -27.47 3.93
CA LEU A 502 -3.88 -26.49 4.90
C LEU A 502 -3.74 -25.10 4.28
N GLY A 503 -4.86 -24.43 3.98
CA GLY A 503 -4.84 -23.04 3.53
C GLY A 503 -4.40 -22.10 4.66
N SER A 504 -3.86 -20.92 4.34
CA SER A 504 -3.37 -19.93 5.32
C SER A 504 -4.31 -19.63 6.49
N ARG A 505 -5.62 -19.72 6.26
CA ARG A 505 -6.70 -19.41 7.23
C ARG A 505 -7.55 -20.61 7.61
N ALA A 506 -7.26 -21.78 7.05
CA ALA A 506 -8.04 -22.98 7.32
C ALA A 506 -7.63 -23.55 8.68
N LYS A 507 -8.62 -23.96 9.50
CA LYS A 507 -8.35 -24.66 10.77
C LYS A 507 -7.98 -26.12 10.57
N GLU A 508 -8.46 -26.72 9.49
CA GLU A 508 -8.25 -28.13 9.17
C GLU A 508 -7.75 -28.27 7.73
N PRO A 509 -6.86 -29.24 7.46
CA PRO A 509 -6.40 -29.49 6.12
C PRO A 509 -7.48 -30.18 5.28
N VAL A 510 -7.63 -29.76 4.03
CA VAL A 510 -8.48 -30.43 3.05
C VAL A 510 -7.72 -31.59 2.42
N ARG A 511 -8.34 -32.77 2.38
CA ARG A 511 -7.81 -33.93 1.66
C ARG A 511 -8.20 -33.87 0.20
N ILE A 512 -7.22 -33.98 -0.69
CA ILE A 512 -7.39 -34.07 -2.14
C ILE A 512 -6.73 -35.35 -2.63
N ALA A 513 -7.49 -36.21 -3.31
CA ALA A 513 -6.99 -37.46 -3.86
C ALA A 513 -6.98 -37.39 -5.40
N VAL A 514 -5.83 -37.65 -6.01
CA VAL A 514 -5.65 -37.61 -7.46
C VAL A 514 -5.45 -39.03 -7.99
N HIS A 515 -6.40 -39.50 -8.80
CA HIS A 515 -6.38 -40.79 -9.47
C HIS A 515 -5.94 -40.65 -10.93
N GLY A 516 -5.18 -41.62 -11.44
CA GLY A 516 -4.77 -41.64 -12.85
C GLY A 516 -3.47 -40.88 -13.11
N THR A 517 -3.32 -40.36 -14.33
CA THR A 517 -2.08 -39.68 -14.77
C THR A 517 -2.30 -38.17 -14.86
N PRO A 518 -1.24 -37.35 -14.83
CA PRO A 518 -1.38 -35.88 -14.97
C PRO A 518 -2.18 -35.43 -16.19
N GLY A 519 -2.11 -36.17 -17.31
CA GLY A 519 -2.85 -35.83 -18.54
C GLY A 519 -4.34 -36.25 -18.54
N ALA A 520 -4.75 -37.13 -17.63
CA ALA A 520 -6.11 -37.64 -17.50
C ALA A 520 -6.31 -38.16 -16.07
N ALA A 521 -6.73 -37.27 -15.18
CA ALA A 521 -6.95 -37.55 -13.77
C ALA A 521 -8.44 -37.46 -13.38
N GLN A 522 -8.80 -38.19 -12.32
CA GLN A 522 -10.01 -37.94 -11.54
C GLN A 522 -9.56 -37.42 -10.18
N VAL A 523 -10.08 -36.28 -9.76
CA VAL A 523 -9.68 -35.63 -8.50
C VAL A 523 -10.86 -35.60 -7.54
N ASP A 524 -10.69 -36.23 -6.38
CA ASP A 524 -11.64 -36.16 -5.28
C ASP A 524 -11.22 -35.03 -4.33
N ALA A 525 -12.07 -34.01 -4.23
CA ALA A 525 -11.89 -32.88 -3.31
C ALA A 525 -13.23 -32.53 -2.66
N ASP A 526 -13.29 -32.54 -1.32
CA ASP A 526 -14.49 -32.24 -0.52
C ASP A 526 -15.71 -33.11 -0.88
N GLY A 527 -15.50 -34.41 -1.08
CA GLY A 527 -16.58 -35.37 -1.39
C GLY A 527 -17.15 -35.25 -2.81
N GLN A 528 -16.48 -34.51 -3.69
CA GLN A 528 -16.85 -34.36 -5.09
C GLN A 528 -15.68 -34.78 -5.99
N THR A 529 -15.98 -35.63 -6.96
CA THR A 529 -15.05 -36.11 -7.99
C THR A 529 -15.18 -35.27 -9.25
N VAL A 530 -14.06 -34.77 -9.77
CA VAL A 530 -14.00 -33.98 -11.00
C VAL A 530 -12.97 -34.53 -11.98
N ALA A 531 -13.24 -34.39 -13.28
CA ALA A 531 -12.28 -34.76 -14.32
C ALA A 531 -11.26 -33.64 -14.48
N ALA A 532 -9.97 -33.96 -14.44
CA ALA A 532 -8.94 -32.95 -14.52
C ALA A 532 -7.68 -33.39 -15.28
N SER A 533 -6.91 -32.40 -15.74
CA SER A 533 -5.61 -32.62 -16.35
C SER A 533 -4.69 -31.44 -16.07
N VAL A 534 -3.39 -31.67 -16.01
CA VAL A 534 -2.37 -30.62 -15.90
C VAL A 534 -1.26 -30.83 -16.92
N GLN A 535 -0.77 -29.73 -17.48
CA GLN A 535 0.39 -29.71 -18.35
C GLN A 535 1.29 -28.53 -17.98
N ARG A 536 2.60 -28.76 -17.97
CA ARG A 536 3.58 -27.70 -17.78
C ARG A 536 3.60 -26.76 -18.99
N VAL A 537 3.53 -25.46 -18.74
CA VAL A 537 3.74 -24.42 -19.75
C VAL A 537 5.19 -23.92 -19.67
N ASP A 538 5.67 -23.64 -18.46
CA ASP A 538 7.07 -23.32 -18.15
C ASP A 538 7.42 -23.67 -16.68
N GLU A 539 8.49 -23.09 -16.12
CA GLU A 539 8.92 -23.32 -14.74
C GLU A 539 7.82 -22.99 -13.72
N HIS A 540 7.08 -21.90 -13.94
CA HIS A 540 6.14 -21.32 -12.97
C HIS A 540 4.69 -21.33 -13.45
N ARG A 541 4.40 -21.79 -14.67
CA ARG A 541 3.04 -21.79 -15.22
C ARG A 541 2.61 -23.16 -15.67
N PHE A 542 1.35 -23.47 -15.38
CA PHE A 542 0.72 -24.74 -15.69
C PHE A 542 -0.64 -24.50 -16.32
N ALA A 543 -0.95 -25.26 -17.37
CA ALA A 543 -2.28 -25.34 -17.92
C ALA A 543 -3.06 -26.40 -17.15
N VAL A 544 -4.07 -25.99 -16.41
CA VAL A 544 -4.94 -26.88 -15.63
C VAL A 544 -6.32 -26.88 -16.29
N THR A 545 -6.86 -28.06 -16.50
CA THR A 545 -8.24 -28.26 -16.94
C THR A 545 -9.01 -28.95 -15.83
N VAL A 546 -10.14 -28.38 -15.40
CA VAL A 546 -11.07 -28.99 -14.43
C VAL A 546 -12.47 -28.94 -15.03
N ASP A 547 -13.14 -30.10 -15.13
CA ASP A 547 -14.48 -30.25 -15.75
C ASP A 547 -14.59 -29.54 -17.12
N GLY A 548 -13.58 -29.73 -17.96
CA GLY A 548 -13.50 -29.17 -19.32
C GLY A 548 -13.14 -27.67 -19.38
N ARG A 549 -12.98 -26.97 -18.25
CA ARG A 549 -12.55 -25.57 -18.21
C ARG A 549 -11.05 -25.49 -18.05
N ARG A 550 -10.36 -24.95 -19.07
CA ARG A 550 -8.90 -24.79 -19.07
C ARG A 550 -8.49 -23.38 -18.69
N SER A 551 -7.59 -23.25 -17.72
CA SER A 551 -6.91 -22.00 -17.35
C SER A 551 -5.38 -22.19 -17.31
N VAL A 552 -4.63 -21.10 -17.41
CA VAL A 552 -3.18 -21.10 -17.18
C VAL A 552 -2.92 -20.38 -15.87
N ILE A 553 -2.39 -21.10 -14.89
CA ILE A 553 -2.19 -20.62 -13.53
C ILE A 553 -0.71 -20.46 -13.23
N GLY A 554 -0.39 -19.57 -12.29
CA GLY A 554 0.95 -19.43 -11.73
C GLY A 554 1.16 -20.40 -10.56
N HIS A 555 2.38 -20.88 -10.38
CA HIS A 555 2.79 -21.77 -9.31
C HIS A 555 4.18 -21.41 -8.79
N ALA A 556 4.32 -21.43 -7.46
CA ALA A 556 5.59 -21.39 -6.79
C ALA A 556 5.57 -22.29 -5.54
N ALA A 557 6.73 -22.83 -5.18
CA ALA A 557 6.88 -23.70 -4.02
C ALA A 557 8.12 -23.34 -3.22
N ARG A 558 8.04 -23.49 -1.89
CA ARG A 558 9.17 -23.41 -0.96
C ARG A 558 8.91 -24.34 0.22
N GLY A 559 9.76 -25.35 0.40
CA GLY A 559 9.53 -26.38 1.42
C GLY A 559 8.19 -27.10 1.21
N THR A 560 7.34 -27.12 2.23
CA THR A 560 5.98 -27.67 2.16
C THR A 560 4.93 -26.66 1.70
N THR A 561 5.28 -25.39 1.52
CA THR A 561 4.35 -24.36 1.07
C THR A 561 4.20 -24.39 -0.45
N ARG A 562 2.96 -24.29 -0.92
CA ARG A 562 2.55 -24.18 -2.32
C ARG A 562 1.75 -22.91 -2.52
N TRP A 563 2.09 -22.20 -3.57
CA TRP A 563 1.42 -20.98 -4.01
C TRP A 563 0.77 -21.21 -5.36
N ILE A 564 -0.49 -20.82 -5.49
CA ILE A 564 -1.25 -20.88 -6.74
C ILE A 564 -1.78 -19.49 -7.06
N ALA A 565 -1.49 -18.97 -8.26
CA ALA A 565 -2.09 -17.75 -8.77
C ALA A 565 -3.12 -18.08 -9.86
N ASP A 566 -4.37 -17.69 -9.65
CA ASP A 566 -5.46 -17.87 -10.63
C ASP A 566 -6.37 -16.64 -10.65
N GLY A 567 -6.60 -16.07 -11.84
CA GLY A 567 -7.47 -14.91 -12.03
C GLY A 567 -7.12 -13.67 -11.19
N GLY A 568 -5.85 -13.50 -10.80
CA GLY A 568 -5.38 -12.41 -9.94
C GLY A 568 -5.45 -12.71 -8.44
N GLU A 569 -6.07 -13.83 -8.04
CA GLU A 569 -5.99 -14.31 -6.66
C GLU A 569 -4.69 -15.10 -6.45
N ALA A 570 -4.12 -15.01 -5.25
CA ALA A 570 -3.02 -15.85 -4.81
C ALA A 570 -3.46 -16.69 -3.61
N PHE A 571 -3.26 -18.00 -3.70
CA PHE A 571 -3.61 -18.96 -2.66
C PHE A 571 -2.35 -19.61 -2.12
N MET A 572 -2.20 -19.63 -0.80
CA MET A 572 -1.14 -20.32 -0.10
C MET A 572 -1.67 -21.58 0.59
N PHE A 573 -1.03 -22.71 0.35
CA PHE A 573 -1.30 -23.99 1.00
C PHE A 573 -0.03 -24.54 1.63
N ALA A 574 -0.11 -25.00 2.88
CA ALA A 574 0.89 -25.89 3.46
C ALA A 574 0.49 -27.35 3.18
N VAL A 575 1.41 -28.13 2.61
CA VAL A 575 1.28 -29.58 2.52
C VAL A 575 1.59 -30.15 3.90
N VAL A 576 0.59 -30.77 4.53
CA VAL A 576 0.75 -31.37 5.86
C VAL A 576 0.84 -32.88 5.77
N GLU A 577 1.77 -33.45 6.52
CA GLU A 577 1.83 -34.90 6.70
C GLU A 577 0.73 -35.35 7.68
N PRO A 578 0.23 -36.59 7.57
CA PRO A 578 -0.63 -37.16 8.58
C PRO A 578 0.14 -37.30 9.90
N THR A 579 -0.08 -36.38 10.84
CA THR A 579 0.33 -36.56 12.23
C THR A 579 -0.51 -37.67 12.87
N VAL A 580 0.17 -38.55 13.63
CA VAL A 580 -0.50 -39.40 14.61
C VAL A 580 -1.11 -38.46 15.65
N ALA A 581 -2.42 -38.52 15.84
CA ALA A 581 -3.15 -37.61 16.72
C ALA A 581 -2.49 -37.50 18.12
N GLY A 582 -2.07 -36.29 18.52
CA GLY A 582 -1.60 -36.04 19.89
C GLY A 582 -0.51 -34.98 20.11
N ALA A 583 0.06 -34.36 19.08
CA ALA A 583 1.06 -33.29 19.25
C ALA A 583 0.56 -31.98 18.66
N ASP A 584 0.65 -30.91 19.46
CA ASP A 584 0.38 -29.51 19.14
C ASP A 584 -1.11 -29.10 19.06
N ALA A 585 -1.79 -29.21 20.20
CA ALA A 585 -2.88 -28.29 20.51
C ALA A 585 -2.27 -26.99 21.07
N THR A 586 -2.52 -25.85 20.43
CA THR A 586 -2.21 -24.53 20.98
C THR A 586 -2.79 -24.43 22.40
N PRO A 587 -2.00 -24.02 23.42
CA PRO A 587 -2.52 -23.88 24.78
C PRO A 587 -3.74 -22.96 24.79
N ALA A 588 -4.81 -23.36 25.50
CA ALA A 588 -5.94 -22.48 25.72
C ALA A 588 -5.44 -21.19 26.39
N GLY A 589 -5.59 -20.04 25.70
CA GLY A 589 -5.13 -18.74 26.18
C GLY A 589 -3.80 -18.23 25.60
N ALA A 590 -3.19 -18.93 24.65
CA ALA A 590 -2.06 -18.40 23.88
C ALA A 590 -2.50 -17.23 22.98
N LEU A 591 -1.84 -16.09 23.11
CA LEU A 591 -1.97 -14.94 22.23
C LEU A 591 -0.73 -14.87 21.34
N GLU A 592 -0.92 -14.97 20.03
CA GLU A 592 0.16 -14.93 19.04
C GLU A 592 0.13 -13.61 18.26
N ALA A 593 1.29 -13.19 17.76
CA ALA A 593 1.41 -12.01 16.89
C ALA A 593 0.67 -12.28 15.56
N PRO A 594 -0.37 -11.51 15.21
CA PRO A 594 -1.17 -11.76 14.01
C PRO A 594 -0.46 -11.29 12.74
N MET A 595 0.60 -10.51 12.88
CA MET A 595 1.40 -9.94 11.80
C MET A 595 2.87 -9.80 12.25
N PRO A 596 3.84 -9.81 11.31
CA PRO A 596 5.22 -9.49 11.64
C PRO A 596 5.35 -7.98 11.93
N GLY A 597 6.16 -7.62 12.92
CA GLY A 597 6.38 -6.21 13.27
C GLY A 597 7.23 -6.01 14.51
N THR A 598 7.27 -4.77 14.99
CA THR A 598 7.99 -4.36 16.20
C THR A 598 6.99 -4.02 17.30
N VAL A 599 7.20 -4.52 18.51
CA VAL A 599 6.39 -4.17 19.68
C VAL A 599 6.69 -2.73 20.08
N LEU A 600 5.76 -1.81 19.86
CA LEU A 600 5.92 -0.42 20.27
C LEU A 600 5.83 -0.27 21.79
N SER A 601 4.80 -0.90 22.37
CA SER A 601 4.51 -0.81 23.79
C SER A 601 3.85 -2.07 24.31
N VAL A 602 4.14 -2.36 25.57
CA VAL A 602 3.47 -3.37 26.38
C VAL A 602 2.75 -2.61 27.50
N HIS A 603 1.45 -2.83 27.62
CA HIS A 603 0.57 -2.07 28.52
C HIS A 603 0.20 -2.83 29.80
N VAL A 604 0.56 -4.11 29.89
CA VAL A 604 0.22 -5.01 30.99
C VAL A 604 1.45 -5.81 31.43
N ALA A 605 1.50 -6.20 32.70
CA ALA A 605 2.52 -7.06 33.28
C ALA A 605 1.98 -8.47 33.55
N GLU A 606 2.89 -9.42 33.77
CA GLU A 606 2.52 -10.75 34.26
C GLU A 606 1.79 -10.63 35.61
N GLY A 607 0.64 -11.30 35.73
CA GLY A 607 -0.24 -11.28 36.88
C GLY A 607 -1.37 -10.24 36.81
N ASP A 608 -1.36 -9.33 35.84
CA ASP A 608 -2.42 -8.32 35.70
C ASP A 608 -3.75 -8.97 35.30
N GLN A 609 -4.84 -8.49 35.91
CA GLN A 609 -6.20 -8.78 35.47
C GLN A 609 -6.57 -7.81 34.35
N VAL A 610 -7.08 -8.37 33.25
CA VAL A 610 -7.49 -7.63 32.06
C VAL A 610 -8.94 -7.97 31.73
N ALA A 611 -9.72 -6.96 31.39
CA ALA A 611 -11.08 -7.12 30.89
C ALA A 611 -11.05 -7.39 29.38
N GLU A 612 -12.10 -8.01 28.84
CA GLU A 612 -12.29 -8.12 27.39
C GLU A 612 -12.14 -6.75 26.71
N GLY A 613 -11.27 -6.68 25.69
CA GLY A 613 -11.00 -5.45 24.94
C GLY A 613 -9.86 -4.58 25.50
N ASP A 614 -9.31 -4.88 26.68
CA ASP A 614 -8.15 -4.15 27.21
C ASP A 614 -6.93 -4.35 26.30
N VAL A 615 -6.22 -3.26 25.98
CA VAL A 615 -5.02 -3.30 25.14
C VAL A 615 -3.87 -3.91 25.91
N LEU A 616 -3.29 -4.98 25.38
CA LEU A 616 -2.17 -5.70 25.99
C LEU A 616 -0.85 -5.22 25.41
N ILE A 617 -0.73 -5.23 24.09
CA ILE A 617 0.46 -4.76 23.36
C ILE A 617 0.06 -3.99 22.10
N VAL A 618 0.91 -3.06 21.67
CA VAL A 618 0.78 -2.37 20.38
C VAL A 618 1.94 -2.78 19.48
N LEU A 619 1.62 -3.29 18.31
CA LEU A 619 2.59 -3.65 17.26
C LEU A 619 2.63 -2.56 16.19
N GLU A 620 3.81 -2.25 15.66
CA GLU A 620 3.99 -1.44 14.46
C GLU A 620 4.65 -2.25 13.35
N SER A 621 4.13 -2.14 12.12
CA SER A 621 4.83 -2.60 10.93
C SER A 621 4.32 -1.90 9.69
N MET A 622 5.25 -1.52 8.80
CA MET A 622 4.97 -0.83 7.54
C MET A 622 4.04 0.39 7.70
N LYS A 623 4.32 1.22 8.73
CA LYS A 623 3.54 2.43 9.12
C LYS A 623 2.12 2.17 9.61
N MET A 624 1.78 0.93 9.91
CA MET A 624 0.51 0.54 10.51
C MET A 624 0.73 0.11 11.96
N GLU A 625 -0.07 0.66 12.87
CA GLU A 625 -0.15 0.22 14.27
C GLU A 625 -1.34 -0.73 14.45
N LEU A 626 -1.15 -1.77 15.25
CA LEU A 626 -2.18 -2.72 15.64
C LEU A 626 -2.13 -2.98 17.15
N SER A 627 -3.21 -2.62 17.83
CA SER A 627 -3.41 -2.97 19.23
C SER A 627 -3.93 -4.40 19.34
N LEU A 628 -3.20 -5.24 20.06
CA LEU A 628 -3.66 -6.56 20.49
C LEU A 628 -4.38 -6.43 21.83
N THR A 629 -5.64 -6.83 21.85
CA THR A 629 -6.51 -6.72 23.02
C THR A 629 -6.78 -8.07 23.66
N ALA A 630 -7.14 -8.07 24.94
CA ALA A 630 -7.63 -9.25 25.62
C ALA A 630 -8.91 -9.77 24.93
N PRO A 631 -8.97 -11.07 24.55
CA PRO A 631 -10.13 -11.65 23.88
C PRO A 631 -11.29 -11.96 24.82
N ALA A 632 -11.05 -11.92 26.13
CA ALA A 632 -12.01 -12.16 27.21
C ALA A 632 -11.39 -11.66 28.53
N ASP A 633 -12.19 -11.59 29.59
CA ASP A 633 -11.70 -11.37 30.95
C ASP A 633 -10.68 -12.48 31.34
N ALA A 634 -9.46 -12.08 31.65
CA ALA A 634 -8.35 -13.00 31.88
C ALA A 634 -7.30 -12.44 32.83
N VAL A 635 -6.42 -13.33 33.31
CA VAL A 635 -5.16 -12.93 33.97
C VAL A 635 -4.01 -13.18 33.00
N VAL A 636 -3.10 -12.22 32.86
CA VAL A 636 -1.88 -12.37 32.07
C VAL A 636 -0.96 -13.36 32.78
N ALA A 637 -0.86 -14.60 32.30
CA ALA A 637 0.02 -15.61 32.89
C ALA A 637 1.49 -15.37 32.58
N ALA A 638 1.80 -15.00 31.33
CA ALA A 638 3.16 -14.68 30.92
C ALA A 638 3.16 -13.67 29.77
N MET A 639 4.13 -12.76 29.78
CA MET A 639 4.40 -11.85 28.66
C MET A 639 5.71 -12.28 28.02
N ARG A 640 5.64 -12.70 26.75
CA ARG A 640 6.78 -13.31 26.03
C ARG A 640 7.60 -12.29 25.25
N VAL A 641 7.20 -11.02 25.27
CA VAL A 641 7.81 -9.94 24.49
C VAL A 641 8.01 -8.66 25.30
N ILE A 642 8.94 -7.82 24.87
CA ILE A 642 9.21 -6.50 25.44
C ILE A 642 9.10 -5.39 24.38
N GLY A 643 8.93 -4.14 24.82
CA GLY A 643 8.97 -2.97 23.94
C GLY A 643 10.29 -2.89 23.15
N GLY A 644 10.19 -2.61 21.85
CA GLY A 644 11.29 -2.60 20.89
C GLY A 644 11.63 -3.96 20.27
N GLN A 645 11.06 -5.07 20.74
CA GLN A 645 11.32 -6.40 20.18
C GLN A 645 10.62 -6.58 18.83
N SER A 646 11.31 -7.21 17.86
CA SER A 646 10.70 -7.64 16.60
C SER A 646 10.13 -9.05 16.73
N VAL A 647 8.93 -9.27 16.19
CA VAL A 647 8.19 -10.53 16.24
C VAL A 647 7.80 -11.00 14.84
N ARG A 648 7.68 -12.31 14.66
CA ARG A 648 7.15 -12.94 13.45
C ARG A 648 5.66 -13.20 13.58
N GLN A 649 4.96 -13.34 12.46
CA GLN A 649 3.59 -13.83 12.47
C GLN A 649 3.52 -15.23 13.10
N GLY A 650 2.55 -15.45 14.00
CA GLY A 650 2.38 -16.68 14.75
C GLY A 650 3.35 -16.85 15.94
N GLU A 651 4.21 -15.88 16.21
CA GLU A 651 5.06 -15.92 17.40
C GLU A 651 4.22 -15.67 18.66
N LEU A 652 4.36 -16.52 19.67
CA LEU A 652 3.65 -16.38 20.94
C LEU A 652 4.09 -15.08 21.64
N VAL A 653 3.14 -14.17 21.89
CA VAL A 653 3.40 -12.87 22.51
C VAL A 653 2.96 -12.81 23.97
N ALA A 654 1.86 -13.49 24.32
CA ALA A 654 1.38 -13.55 25.69
C ALA A 654 0.63 -14.87 25.94
N GLU A 655 0.56 -15.26 27.20
CA GLU A 655 -0.29 -16.36 27.68
C GLU A 655 -1.32 -15.78 28.65
N LEU A 656 -2.59 -16.10 28.43
CA LEU A 656 -3.73 -15.62 29.21
C LEU A 656 -4.42 -16.80 29.89
N VAL A 657 -4.83 -16.62 31.14
CA VAL A 657 -5.68 -17.59 31.84
C VAL A 657 -7.09 -17.04 31.88
N VAL A 658 -7.96 -17.62 31.07
CA VAL A 658 -9.38 -17.23 31.00
C VAL A 658 -10.12 -17.85 32.18
N GLY A 659 -10.71 -16.99 33.02
CA GLY A 659 -11.64 -17.41 34.07
C GLY A 659 -11.00 -18.05 35.32
N LEU A 660 -10.67 -17.22 36.30
CA LEU A 660 -10.88 -17.51 37.72
C LEU A 660 -11.13 -16.18 38.44
N VAL A 661 -12.38 -15.70 38.38
CA VAL A 661 -12.87 -14.76 39.39
C VAL A 661 -12.86 -15.56 40.70
N VAL A 662 -11.81 -15.37 41.50
CA VAL A 662 -11.79 -15.87 42.87
C VAL A 662 -12.83 -15.06 43.62
N GLY A 663 -14.04 -15.61 43.73
CA GLY A 663 -14.98 -15.17 44.73
C GLY A 663 -14.33 -15.35 46.10
N GLU A 664 -14.16 -14.26 46.83
CA GLU A 664 -13.86 -14.29 48.26
C GLU A 664 -14.85 -15.23 48.95
N VAL A 665 -14.33 -16.32 49.50
CA VAL A 665 -15.05 -17.09 50.52
C VAL A 665 -14.58 -16.57 51.86
N SER A 666 -15.48 -15.81 52.48
CA SER A 666 -15.58 -15.32 53.87
C SER A 666 -14.56 -14.30 54.38
#